data_AF-A0A564Z294-F1
#
_entry.id   AF-A0A564Z294-F1
#
_cell.length_a   1.000
_cell.length_b   1.000
_cell.length_c   1.000
_cell.angle_alpha   90.00
_cell.angle_beta   90.00
_cell.angle_gamma   90.00
#
_symmetry.space_group_name_H-M   'P 1'
#
loop_
_entity.id
_entity.type
_entity.pdbx_description
1 polymer ?
#
loop_
_entity_poly.entity_id
_entity_poly.type
_entity_poly.pdbx_seq_one_letter_code
_entity_poly.pdbx_strand_id
1 'polypeptide(L)'
;MVSSWEEEEIRQHLNEFYRIVNDQLIKYQHPFSGLFPQRPETSPLNCVAHVRDNVYCATAIWALHRAFQRLGDDSGQSYELRQSAVKCMRAILLGWMRQADRLENFKMTQNLETCLYTRLDYETGTPVDDTGYRHLQMDCVGLYVLQLAQMILSGLQIIHTKVEAAFVQNLIFYIERAYRIPDYGMWERGSKQNRDITELHASSIGMAKAALESMSGFNIFGSEGDHTTVMFADIDAHSRNSSILSTLLPRESASKGTDAALIPTISWPAFAIHTSSIRHATMDRVEILKGNYGYKRFTRDGYATVLESSDFYSQGELGKFRGIENEWPMFFAYQVIAAYFDKEMEKAEQFGENLEQLLVHPVSEKYPWLPKYYFVPEGSLAAEREKPGSQIRRSNFKLRTDPRFLWGQSVYLISQMLLKNVLTIHDLDPLERHCPADTRPMSLLSRYSTITSRPSTMCVQMILLAESTRLQQILATYGIQTQTPVEIEPLKLWPPGTLVKASAFMGFNRRLGLKGRPPRPLGCLGASKYYRVSGSTVLVFPHLFEDQSFYFSYDIKALIEEVKNDLIFLSKWWRMKGRPNYCFLVKEDMIIGHGREQLIRFLVSLQSNYVDGVRIVLGRAQNFVATGCIDHLDFFPDWAANSEEFEGLKQLYGGRSFRSLTDLPRVLDDEDLDALLPAPLVIAIADATNRRHFKKMSDSDIVNFVLHDGNRQELWPYKPPDPPKGKENVFTTPIALRAIDYAQEAAALHELMHRHGLDYALQPNGDPCNVRDFFSSLSRRAGINQIWTVVRLTSALLSNYVHSLAPSTSAILVCGKQLTIGTIQGPEIAVNKPTNPRELCDLLRDTVYHVDPLQMSLQQELILYVAALLNKDKSLFENIAIIRLGWFLEAMKLHLEAEESRASGERVDVRKIETQASNEAYVAEARSLGACRLQSLSPSSLKSLLHRTLCSENLEHTPPHGRQKRFNTPHSREQSPALNEGNKPSVDMLYQRQLDGCLGRVPKTFYESVYHILERSPCGVLIMNNLLPQNPTLTDMTPYDLNLVVEVERLLRGITDPAYRALFVETVMVIAVILERNQELSFTEVVDFRLVIQSAIKDFAIMHHIACDESKETKLSVPKKPSRRRLSWPENVAVTDNWEAYARFASTPANIRLGTTSFLAKASIALLLHGTINLSDVSKEACCIS
;
A
#
# COMPACT_ATOMS: atom_id res chain seq x y z
N MET A 1 -39.29 31.18 14.81
CA MET A 1 -40.33 30.93 15.82
C MET A 1 -41.26 29.91 15.20
N VAL A 2 -41.15 28.65 15.63
CA VAL A 2 -42.05 27.57 15.26
C VAL A 2 -43.44 27.93 15.81
N SER A 3 -44.50 27.75 15.04
CA SER A 3 -45.85 28.10 15.52
C SER A 3 -46.26 27.13 16.64
N SER A 4 -47.07 27.58 17.61
CA SER A 4 -47.56 26.73 18.72
C SER A 4 -48.25 25.44 18.25
N TRP A 5 -48.71 25.38 17.00
CA TRP A 5 -49.36 24.22 16.39
C TRP A 5 -48.34 23.17 15.91
N GLU A 6 -47.23 23.61 15.33
CA GLU A 6 -46.14 22.73 14.88
C GLU A 6 -45.44 22.05 16.06
N GLU A 7 -45.28 22.75 17.19
CA GLU A 7 -44.72 22.13 18.41
C GLU A 7 -45.63 21.03 18.98
N GLU A 8 -46.95 21.21 18.91
CA GLU A 8 -47.91 20.21 19.38
C GLU A 8 -47.95 18.98 18.46
N GLU A 9 -47.87 19.18 17.14
CA GLU A 9 -47.78 18.11 16.16
C GLU A 9 -46.49 17.28 16.32
N ILE A 10 -45.35 17.94 16.54
CA ILE A 10 -44.07 17.27 16.82
C ILE A 10 -44.17 16.43 18.11
N ARG A 11 -44.85 16.94 19.15
CA ARG A 11 -45.07 16.18 20.41
C ARG A 11 -45.97 14.96 20.21
N GLN A 12 -46.97 15.04 19.34
CA GLN A 12 -47.81 13.89 19.01
C GLN A 12 -47.00 12.80 18.30
N HIS A 13 -46.25 13.17 17.25
CA HIS A 13 -45.37 12.24 16.54
C HIS A 13 -44.30 11.64 17.47
N LEU A 14 -43.72 12.43 18.38
CA LEU A 14 -42.74 11.96 19.35
C LEU A 14 -43.29 10.86 20.26
N ASN A 15 -44.51 11.05 20.80
CA ASN A 15 -45.20 10.05 21.62
C ASN A 15 -45.56 8.80 20.82
N GLU A 16 -45.89 8.95 19.55
CA GLU A 16 -46.13 7.83 18.64
C GLU A 16 -44.84 7.02 18.42
N PHE A 17 -43.72 7.67 18.08
CA PHE A 17 -42.43 7.01 17.90
C PHE A 17 -41.94 6.35 19.19
N TYR A 18 -42.21 6.93 20.38
CA TYR A 18 -41.93 6.26 21.65
C TYR A 18 -42.68 4.94 21.78
N ARG A 19 -43.97 4.89 21.42
CA ARG A 19 -44.75 3.63 21.44
C ARG A 19 -44.22 2.61 20.42
N ILE A 20 -43.82 3.08 19.24
CA ILE A 20 -43.25 2.22 18.18
C ILE A 20 -41.90 1.65 18.62
N VAL A 21 -40.98 2.48 19.09
CA VAL A 21 -39.65 2.06 19.57
C VAL A 21 -39.78 1.11 20.76
N ASN A 22 -40.75 1.34 21.64
CA ASN A 22 -40.97 0.45 22.78
C ASN A 22 -41.44 -0.95 22.31
N ASP A 23 -42.39 -1.02 21.38
CA ASP A 23 -42.92 -2.29 20.85
C ASP A 23 -41.92 -3.02 19.93
N GLN A 24 -41.20 -2.30 19.07
CA GLN A 24 -40.36 -2.89 18.03
C GLN A 24 -38.89 -3.08 18.43
N LEU A 25 -38.36 -2.31 19.38
CA LEU A 25 -36.97 -2.42 19.82
C LEU A 25 -36.87 -2.79 21.31
N ILE A 26 -37.34 -1.94 22.23
CA ILE A 26 -37.10 -2.10 23.68
C ILE A 26 -37.73 -3.37 24.24
N LYS A 27 -38.88 -3.81 23.71
CA LYS A 27 -39.49 -5.11 24.01
C LYS A 27 -38.53 -6.29 23.87
N TYR A 28 -37.58 -6.20 22.94
CA TYR A 28 -36.57 -7.23 22.70
C TYR A 28 -35.25 -6.95 23.45
N GLN A 29 -35.15 -5.90 24.25
CA GLN A 29 -33.97 -5.66 25.06
C GLN A 29 -33.97 -6.60 26.27
N HIS A 30 -32.86 -7.30 26.50
CA HIS A 30 -32.75 -8.18 27.64
C HIS A 30 -32.70 -7.39 28.96
N PRO A 31 -33.47 -7.76 30.00
CA PRO A 31 -33.57 -6.99 31.23
C PRO A 31 -32.30 -6.99 32.09
N PHE A 32 -31.37 -7.96 31.94
CA PHE A 32 -30.12 -7.98 32.72
C PHE A 32 -28.95 -7.41 31.93
N SER A 33 -28.52 -8.09 30.87
CA SER A 33 -27.45 -7.62 29.98
C SER A 33 -27.76 -6.28 29.31
N GLY A 34 -29.01 -6.00 28.92
CA GLY A 34 -29.35 -4.82 28.12
C GLY A 34 -29.02 -4.95 26.63
N LEU A 35 -28.66 -6.16 26.17
CA LEU A 35 -28.40 -6.45 24.76
C LEU A 35 -29.71 -6.74 24.01
N PHE A 36 -29.65 -6.69 22.68
CA PHE A 36 -30.69 -7.02 21.74
C PHE A 36 -30.32 -8.31 20.98
N PRO A 37 -31.29 -9.20 20.71
CA PRO A 37 -31.05 -10.48 20.06
C PRO A 37 -30.81 -10.28 18.55
N GLN A 38 -29.89 -11.04 17.97
CA GLN A 38 -29.74 -11.09 16.51
C GLN A 38 -30.98 -11.73 15.84
N ARG A 39 -31.66 -12.63 16.56
CA ARG A 39 -32.85 -13.35 16.10
C ARG A 39 -33.95 -13.31 17.18
N PRO A 40 -34.87 -12.33 17.12
CA PRO A 40 -35.88 -12.13 18.16
C PRO A 40 -36.80 -13.32 18.47
N GLU A 41 -37.00 -14.22 17.50
CA GLU A 41 -37.89 -15.38 17.59
C GLU A 41 -37.22 -16.61 18.23
N THR A 42 -35.91 -16.54 18.51
CA THR A 42 -35.15 -17.65 19.11
C THR A 42 -35.34 -17.64 20.63
N SER A 43 -35.40 -18.82 21.25
CA SER A 43 -35.43 -18.93 22.72
C SER A 43 -34.21 -18.21 23.34
N PRO A 44 -34.38 -17.50 24.47
CA PRO A 44 -33.29 -16.76 25.13
C PRO A 44 -32.07 -17.63 25.46
N LEU A 45 -32.27 -18.92 25.79
CA LEU A 45 -31.22 -19.82 26.29
C LEU A 45 -30.07 -20.12 25.28
N ASN A 46 -30.22 -19.75 24.01
CA ASN A 46 -29.20 -19.90 22.96
C ASN A 46 -29.18 -18.69 22.01
N CYS A 47 -29.66 -17.53 22.48
CA CYS A 47 -29.73 -16.35 21.65
C CYS A 47 -28.41 -15.58 21.70
N VAL A 48 -27.96 -15.10 20.54
CA VAL A 48 -26.73 -14.34 20.40
C VAL A 48 -27.06 -12.90 20.04
N ALA A 49 -26.34 -11.96 20.64
CA ALA A 49 -26.36 -10.55 20.33
C ALA A 49 -25.15 -10.20 19.45
N HIS A 50 -25.40 -9.64 18.27
CA HIS A 50 -24.34 -9.14 17.40
C HIS A 50 -24.06 -7.65 17.70
N VAL A 51 -22.79 -7.28 17.86
CA VAL A 51 -22.41 -5.92 18.30
C VAL A 51 -22.91 -4.83 17.34
N ARG A 52 -22.80 -5.02 16.02
CA ARG A 52 -23.25 -4.03 15.01
C ARG A 52 -24.74 -3.70 15.17
N ASP A 53 -25.56 -4.74 15.24
CA ASP A 53 -27.02 -4.64 15.37
C ASP A 53 -27.39 -3.93 16.68
N ASN A 54 -26.71 -4.26 17.76
CA ASN A 54 -26.90 -3.65 19.07
C ASN A 54 -26.51 -2.16 19.08
N VAL A 55 -25.42 -1.78 18.41
CA VAL A 55 -25.05 -0.36 18.27
C VAL A 55 -26.14 0.41 17.54
N TYR A 56 -26.68 -0.11 16.43
CA TYR A 56 -27.76 0.57 15.71
C TYR A 56 -29.07 0.64 16.53
N CYS A 57 -29.43 -0.41 17.28
CA CYS A 57 -30.58 -0.38 18.19
C CYS A 57 -30.40 0.72 19.26
N ALA A 58 -29.22 0.78 19.88
CA ALA A 58 -28.89 1.82 20.85
C ALA A 58 -28.91 3.21 20.21
N THR A 59 -28.44 3.36 18.97
CA THR A 59 -28.47 4.64 18.24
C THR A 59 -29.89 5.12 17.96
N ALA A 60 -30.82 4.24 17.56
CA ALA A 60 -32.21 4.63 17.33
C ALA A 60 -32.91 5.08 18.62
N ILE A 61 -32.70 4.35 19.72
CA ILE A 61 -33.24 4.68 21.05
C ILE A 61 -32.64 6.00 21.57
N TRP A 62 -31.32 6.17 21.41
CA TRP A 62 -30.62 7.40 21.77
C TRP A 62 -31.09 8.60 20.93
N ALA A 63 -31.29 8.43 19.62
CA ALA A 63 -31.79 9.50 18.77
C ALA A 63 -33.17 9.97 19.24
N LEU A 64 -34.09 9.04 19.54
CA LEU A 64 -35.40 9.41 20.10
C LEU A 64 -35.26 10.14 21.44
N HIS A 65 -34.38 9.69 22.34
CA HIS A 65 -34.07 10.41 23.58
C HIS A 65 -33.59 11.85 23.33
N ARG A 66 -32.75 12.07 22.31
CA ARG A 66 -32.28 13.41 21.93
C ARG A 66 -33.42 14.33 21.51
N ALA A 67 -34.40 13.81 20.78
CA ALA A 67 -35.60 14.57 20.43
C ALA A 67 -36.40 15.00 21.68
N PHE A 68 -36.60 14.10 22.65
CA PHE A 68 -37.22 14.44 23.94
C PHE A 68 -36.42 15.49 24.72
N GLN A 69 -35.09 15.33 24.79
CA GLN A 69 -34.20 16.26 25.48
C GLN A 69 -34.26 17.67 24.85
N ARG A 70 -34.27 17.76 23.52
CA ARG A 70 -34.34 19.04 22.79
C ARG A 70 -35.64 19.80 23.03
N LEU A 71 -36.75 19.09 23.27
CA LEU A 71 -38.05 19.68 23.58
C LEU A 71 -38.22 20.03 25.07
N GLY A 72 -37.19 19.84 25.89
CA GLY A 72 -37.20 20.16 27.31
C GLY A 72 -38.10 19.24 28.13
N ASP A 73 -38.32 18.00 27.67
CA ASP A 73 -39.14 17.05 28.41
C ASP A 73 -38.31 16.32 29.49
N ASP A 74 -38.61 16.63 30.75
CA ASP A 74 -38.08 15.96 31.94
C ASP A 74 -38.89 14.71 32.32
N SER A 75 -39.76 14.20 31.44
CA SER A 75 -40.54 13.00 31.69
C SER A 75 -39.68 11.75 31.94
N GLY A 76 -40.28 10.77 32.63
CA GLY A 76 -39.67 9.47 32.84
C GLY A 76 -39.36 8.71 31.54
N GLN A 77 -40.03 9.04 30.41
CA GLN A 77 -39.82 8.38 29.12
C GLN A 77 -38.42 8.69 28.57
N SER A 78 -38.03 9.97 28.57
CA SER A 78 -36.70 10.41 28.15
C SER A 78 -35.60 9.74 28.99
N TYR A 79 -35.81 9.63 30.31
CA TYR A 79 -34.90 8.95 31.22
C TYR A 79 -34.75 7.46 30.88
N GLU A 80 -35.85 6.76 30.64
CA GLU A 80 -35.86 5.33 30.31
C GLU A 80 -35.09 5.05 29.01
N LEU A 81 -35.38 5.80 27.94
CA LEU A 81 -34.68 5.68 26.65
C LEU A 81 -33.17 5.88 26.81
N ARG A 82 -32.77 6.92 27.56
CA ARG A 82 -31.37 7.18 27.87
C ARG A 82 -30.70 5.99 28.56
N GLN A 83 -31.33 5.44 29.60
CA GLN A 83 -30.77 4.32 30.34
C GLN A 83 -30.72 3.04 29.50
N SER A 84 -31.72 2.79 28.66
CA SER A 84 -31.75 1.67 27.72
C SER A 84 -30.55 1.71 26.77
N ALA A 85 -30.27 2.87 26.15
CA ALA A 85 -29.14 3.04 25.25
C ALA A 85 -27.78 2.88 25.98
N VAL A 86 -27.62 3.52 27.15
CA VAL A 86 -26.40 3.42 27.98
C VAL A 86 -26.15 1.98 28.38
N LYS A 87 -27.18 1.25 28.81
CA LYS A 87 -27.07 -0.14 29.24
C LYS A 87 -26.57 -1.05 28.11
N CYS A 88 -27.12 -0.91 26.90
CA CYS A 88 -26.67 -1.66 25.73
C CYS A 88 -25.18 -1.39 25.40
N MET A 89 -24.78 -0.12 25.31
CA MET A 89 -23.40 0.24 24.99
C MET A 89 -22.41 -0.25 26.07
N ARG A 90 -22.80 -0.16 27.35
CA ARG A 90 -22.01 -0.70 28.46
C ARG A 90 -21.90 -2.22 28.43
N ALA A 91 -22.96 -2.92 28.06
CA ALA A 91 -22.94 -4.38 27.94
C ALA A 91 -21.90 -4.86 26.92
N ILE A 92 -21.82 -4.16 25.76
CA ILE A 92 -20.79 -4.42 24.74
C ILE A 92 -19.39 -4.18 25.31
N LEU A 93 -19.17 -3.03 25.96
CA LEU A 93 -17.89 -2.70 26.58
C LEU A 93 -17.44 -3.77 27.58
N LEU A 94 -18.33 -4.16 28.50
CA LEU A 94 -18.03 -5.15 29.53
C LEU A 94 -17.76 -6.53 28.92
N GLY A 95 -18.50 -6.90 27.87
CA GLY A 95 -18.25 -8.11 27.07
C GLY A 95 -16.83 -8.12 26.50
N TRP A 96 -16.40 -7.03 25.85
CA TRP A 96 -15.05 -6.92 25.29
C TRP A 96 -13.94 -6.79 26.33
N MET A 97 -14.20 -6.13 27.46
CA MET A 97 -13.22 -6.03 28.56
C MET A 97 -12.86 -7.41 29.15
N ARG A 98 -13.79 -8.38 29.09
CA ARG A 98 -13.50 -9.78 29.45
C ARG A 98 -12.50 -10.45 28.49
N GLN A 99 -12.23 -9.85 27.32
CA GLN A 99 -11.28 -10.33 26.30
C GLN A 99 -10.03 -9.44 26.18
N ALA A 100 -9.66 -8.72 27.24
CA ALA A 100 -8.52 -7.79 27.22
C ALA A 100 -7.20 -8.44 26.75
N ASP A 101 -6.95 -9.71 27.08
CA ASP A 101 -5.76 -10.45 26.62
C ASP A 101 -5.73 -10.61 25.09
N ARG A 102 -6.90 -10.79 24.47
CA ARG A 102 -7.00 -10.91 23.01
C ARG A 102 -6.75 -9.58 22.33
N LEU A 103 -7.34 -8.50 22.85
CA LEU A 103 -7.03 -7.14 22.43
C LEU A 103 -5.52 -6.85 22.54
N GLU A 104 -4.88 -7.25 23.64
CA GLU A 104 -3.44 -7.09 23.83
C GLU A 104 -2.63 -7.82 22.76
N ASN A 105 -2.95 -9.10 22.51
CA ASN A 105 -2.27 -9.92 21.50
C ASN A 105 -2.50 -9.39 20.08
N PHE A 106 -3.72 -8.97 19.75
CA PHE A 106 -4.09 -8.48 18.42
C PHE A 106 -3.26 -7.27 17.99
N LYS A 107 -2.85 -6.41 18.92
CA LYS A 107 -2.01 -5.24 18.62
C LYS A 107 -0.70 -5.60 17.91
N MET A 108 -0.23 -6.85 18.06
CA MET A 108 0.97 -7.40 17.45
C MET A 108 0.67 -8.37 16.30
N THR A 109 -0.25 -9.31 16.47
CA THR A 109 -0.52 -10.42 15.53
C THR A 109 -1.50 -10.07 14.41
N GLN A 110 -2.54 -9.26 14.69
CA GLN A 110 -3.51 -8.76 13.71
C GLN A 110 -4.21 -9.87 12.89
N ASN A 111 -4.60 -10.97 13.53
CA ASN A 111 -5.18 -12.17 12.89
C ASN A 111 -6.53 -12.58 13.50
N LEU A 112 -7.17 -13.61 12.92
CA LEU A 112 -8.48 -14.12 13.37
C LEU A 112 -8.44 -14.68 14.81
N GLU A 113 -7.38 -15.38 15.20
CA GLU A 113 -7.25 -16.02 16.51
C GLU A 113 -7.27 -15.02 17.67
N THR A 114 -6.73 -13.83 17.43
CA THR A 114 -6.55 -12.79 18.44
C THR A 114 -7.58 -11.67 18.35
N CYS A 115 -8.45 -11.65 17.34
CA CYS A 115 -9.45 -10.61 17.18
C CYS A 115 -10.52 -10.62 18.29
N LEU A 116 -11.18 -9.48 18.50
CA LEU A 116 -12.30 -9.40 19.45
C LEU A 116 -13.53 -10.10 18.90
N TYR A 117 -14.26 -10.80 19.76
CA TYR A 117 -15.52 -11.42 19.36
C TYR A 117 -16.63 -10.38 19.24
N THR A 118 -17.23 -10.31 18.05
CA THR A 118 -18.39 -9.46 17.74
C THR A 118 -19.74 -10.06 18.14
N ARG A 119 -19.75 -11.31 18.64
CA ARG A 119 -20.94 -12.00 19.15
C ARG A 119 -20.86 -12.14 20.66
N LEU A 120 -21.91 -11.71 21.34
CA LEU A 120 -22.08 -11.80 22.77
C LEU A 120 -23.30 -12.64 23.09
N ASP A 121 -23.26 -13.37 24.20
CA ASP A 121 -24.40 -14.08 24.73
C ASP A 121 -25.48 -13.06 25.13
N TYR A 122 -26.71 -13.30 24.67
CA TYR A 122 -27.81 -12.34 24.83
C TYR A 122 -28.16 -12.10 26.30
N GLU A 123 -28.09 -13.13 27.15
CA GLU A 123 -28.51 -13.05 28.55
C GLU A 123 -27.42 -12.48 29.46
N THR A 124 -26.18 -12.94 29.29
CA THR A 124 -25.04 -12.68 30.19
C THR A 124 -24.08 -11.62 29.66
N GLY A 125 -24.14 -11.30 28.36
CA GLY A 125 -23.18 -10.44 27.68
C GLY A 125 -21.75 -10.99 27.66
N THR A 126 -21.56 -12.29 27.93
CA THR A 126 -20.24 -12.90 27.77
C THR A 126 -19.95 -13.14 26.29
N PRO A 127 -18.72 -12.96 25.82
CA PRO A 127 -18.37 -13.29 24.44
C PRO A 127 -18.61 -14.76 24.11
N VAL A 128 -19.19 -15.01 22.93
CA VAL A 128 -19.45 -16.37 22.45
C VAL A 128 -18.23 -16.87 21.68
N ASP A 129 -17.60 -17.93 22.18
CA ASP A 129 -16.46 -18.59 21.55
C ASP A 129 -16.96 -19.65 20.56
N ASP A 130 -17.24 -19.22 19.33
CA ASP A 130 -17.60 -20.10 18.23
C ASP A 130 -16.41 -20.23 17.28
N THR A 131 -15.72 -21.37 17.33
CA THR A 131 -14.52 -21.64 16.51
C THR A 131 -14.76 -21.53 15.00
N GLY A 132 -16.02 -21.53 14.55
CA GLY A 132 -16.38 -21.39 13.14
C GLY A 132 -16.76 -19.98 12.69
N TYR A 133 -16.88 -19.00 13.59
CA TYR A 133 -17.39 -17.68 13.24
C TYR A 133 -16.31 -16.63 12.91
N ARG A 134 -16.64 -15.75 11.96
CA ARG A 134 -15.75 -14.79 11.34
C ARG A 134 -15.75 -13.46 12.09
N HIS A 135 -15.14 -13.47 13.26
CA HIS A 135 -15.15 -12.35 14.20
C HIS A 135 -14.29 -11.15 13.77
N LEU A 136 -13.31 -11.33 12.88
CA LEU A 136 -12.43 -10.25 12.43
C LEU A 136 -13.21 -9.24 11.55
N GLN A 137 -13.76 -8.21 12.19
CA GLN A 137 -14.61 -7.18 11.57
C GLN A 137 -14.21 -5.79 12.10
N MET A 138 -13.41 -5.06 11.34
CA MET A 138 -12.87 -3.76 11.75
C MET A 138 -13.94 -2.66 11.69
N ASP A 139 -14.90 -2.78 10.77
CA ASP A 139 -16.07 -1.90 10.66
C ASP A 139 -16.88 -1.87 11.96
N CYS A 140 -17.07 -3.03 12.58
CA CYS A 140 -17.91 -3.19 13.78
C CYS A 140 -17.30 -2.45 14.99
N VAL A 141 -15.99 -2.63 15.22
CA VAL A 141 -15.27 -1.91 16.29
C VAL A 141 -15.22 -0.41 15.99
N GLY A 142 -14.99 -0.02 14.73
CA GLY A 142 -15.02 1.37 14.30
C GLY A 142 -16.38 2.04 14.55
N LEU A 143 -17.48 1.38 14.19
CA LEU A 143 -18.84 1.87 14.42
C LEU A 143 -19.13 2.08 15.92
N TYR A 144 -18.75 1.11 16.77
CA TYR A 144 -18.93 1.23 18.22
C TYR A 144 -18.19 2.45 18.78
N VAL A 145 -16.91 2.61 18.41
CA VAL A 145 -16.08 3.74 18.88
C VAL A 145 -16.64 5.06 18.37
N LEU A 146 -17.05 5.14 17.10
CA LEU A 146 -17.67 6.33 16.53
C LEU A 146 -18.94 6.73 17.29
N GLN A 147 -19.85 5.78 17.51
CA GLN A 147 -21.11 6.04 18.20
C GLN A 147 -20.91 6.36 19.68
N LEU A 148 -19.90 5.75 20.32
CA LEU A 148 -19.51 6.06 21.69
C LEU A 148 -19.16 7.56 21.85
N ALA A 149 -18.39 8.13 20.92
CA ALA A 149 -18.07 9.55 20.91
C ALA A 149 -19.32 10.44 20.73
N GLN A 150 -20.19 10.10 19.75
CA GLN A 150 -21.45 10.83 19.52
C GLN A 150 -22.32 10.86 20.78
N MET A 151 -22.50 9.71 21.45
CA MET A 151 -23.33 9.59 22.64
C MET A 151 -22.74 10.33 23.84
N ILE A 152 -21.44 10.21 24.11
CA ILE A 152 -20.79 10.91 25.22
C ILE A 152 -20.84 12.43 25.01
N LEU A 153 -20.60 12.91 23.78
CA LEU A 153 -20.70 14.32 23.46
C LEU A 153 -22.10 14.89 23.72
N SER A 154 -23.15 14.07 23.51
CA SER A 154 -24.53 14.46 23.82
C SER A 154 -24.88 14.48 25.32
N GLY A 155 -23.95 14.05 26.20
CA GLY A 155 -24.11 14.05 27.66
C GLY A 155 -24.36 12.67 28.29
N LEU A 156 -24.28 11.56 27.53
CA LEU A 156 -24.43 10.21 28.09
C LEU A 156 -23.15 9.77 28.82
N GLN A 157 -23.30 9.32 30.06
CA GLN A 157 -22.20 8.76 30.86
C GLN A 157 -22.07 7.24 30.63
N ILE A 158 -21.35 6.87 29.58
CA ILE A 158 -21.13 5.45 29.21
C ILE A 158 -19.87 4.89 29.86
N ILE A 159 -18.78 5.67 29.96
CA ILE A 159 -17.51 5.26 30.59
C ILE A 159 -17.45 5.85 32.01
N HIS A 160 -17.14 5.02 33.00
CA HIS A 160 -17.21 5.36 34.43
C HIS A 160 -15.85 5.32 35.13
N THR A 161 -14.87 4.58 34.60
CA THR A 161 -13.57 4.42 35.28
C THR A 161 -12.38 4.62 34.35
N LYS A 162 -11.21 5.00 34.92
CA LYS A 162 -9.95 5.10 34.16
C LYS A 162 -9.48 3.74 33.61
N VAL A 163 -9.95 2.63 34.20
CA VAL A 163 -9.70 1.27 33.69
C VAL A 163 -10.46 1.03 32.39
N GLU A 164 -11.74 1.40 32.35
CA GLU A 164 -12.55 1.37 31.12
C GLU A 164 -11.99 2.34 30.06
N ALA A 165 -11.55 3.55 30.45
CA ALA A 165 -10.90 4.49 29.55
C ALA A 165 -9.62 3.91 28.93
N ALA A 166 -8.75 3.26 29.72
CA ALA A 166 -7.56 2.59 29.22
C ALA A 166 -7.90 1.48 28.21
N PHE A 167 -9.00 0.74 28.43
CA PHE A 167 -9.48 -0.26 27.48
C PHE A 167 -9.90 0.39 26.14
N VAL A 168 -10.68 1.48 26.19
CA VAL A 168 -11.08 2.23 24.98
C VAL A 168 -9.87 2.78 24.22
N GLN A 169 -8.85 3.28 24.93
CA GLN A 169 -7.59 3.70 24.29
C GLN A 169 -6.88 2.55 23.56
N ASN A 170 -6.99 1.31 24.06
CA ASN A 170 -6.46 0.14 23.36
C ASN A 170 -7.34 -0.29 22.17
N LEU A 171 -8.66 -0.06 22.21
CA LEU A 171 -9.53 -0.22 21.03
C LEU A 171 -9.14 0.76 19.91
N ILE A 172 -8.67 1.97 20.25
CA ILE A 172 -8.12 2.90 19.26
C ILE A 172 -6.88 2.28 18.59
N PHE A 173 -5.96 1.68 19.36
CA PHE A 173 -4.77 1.00 18.80
C PHE A 173 -5.09 -0.24 17.97
N TYR A 174 -6.24 -0.88 18.24
CA TYR A 174 -6.79 -1.99 17.48
C TYR A 174 -7.17 -1.54 16.06
N ILE A 175 -7.95 -0.46 15.95
CA ILE A 175 -8.44 0.06 14.65
C ILE A 175 -7.45 0.95 13.90
N GLU A 176 -6.41 1.48 14.57
CA GLU A 176 -5.39 2.37 14.01
C GLU A 176 -4.79 1.87 12.69
N ARG A 177 -4.58 0.55 12.56
CA ARG A 177 -3.93 -0.09 11.40
C ARG A 177 -4.90 -0.71 10.40
N ALA A 178 -6.19 -0.32 10.40
CA ALA A 178 -7.20 -0.88 9.49
C ALA A 178 -6.80 -0.85 8.01
N TYR A 179 -6.06 0.18 7.56
CA TYR A 179 -5.54 0.31 6.19
C TYR A 179 -4.68 -0.86 5.68
N ARG A 180 -4.25 -1.77 6.57
CA ARG A 180 -3.42 -2.92 6.25
C ARG A 180 -3.88 -4.24 6.89
N ILE A 181 -5.08 -4.28 7.49
CA ILE A 181 -5.64 -5.49 8.11
C ILE A 181 -6.79 -5.97 7.22
N PRO A 182 -6.60 -7.02 6.41
CA PRO A 182 -7.70 -7.66 5.70
C PRO A 182 -8.68 -8.28 6.70
N ASP A 183 -9.98 -8.05 6.51
CA ASP A 183 -11.04 -8.53 7.40
C ASP A 183 -12.17 -9.22 6.60
N TYR A 184 -13.26 -9.62 7.27
CA TYR A 184 -14.41 -10.24 6.60
C TYR A 184 -15.45 -9.24 6.07
N GLY A 185 -15.20 -7.94 6.25
CA GLY A 185 -16.11 -6.86 5.93
C GLY A 185 -17.45 -6.92 6.69
N MET A 186 -18.32 -5.96 6.38
CA MET A 186 -19.63 -5.79 7.01
C MET A 186 -20.56 -7.02 6.87
N TRP A 187 -20.36 -7.81 5.82
CA TRP A 187 -21.17 -8.99 5.49
C TRP A 187 -20.63 -10.30 6.04
N GLU A 188 -19.51 -10.28 6.77
CA GLU A 188 -18.96 -11.46 7.45
C GLU A 188 -18.49 -12.54 6.45
N ARG A 189 -18.15 -12.15 5.22
CA ARG A 189 -17.78 -13.08 4.14
C ARG A 189 -16.33 -13.00 3.69
N GLY A 190 -15.70 -11.84 3.85
CA GLY A 190 -14.40 -11.54 3.24
C GLY A 190 -14.56 -11.45 1.73
N SER A 191 -14.01 -12.43 1.00
CA SER A 191 -14.13 -12.53 -0.45
C SER A 191 -15.55 -12.84 -0.93
N LYS A 192 -15.81 -12.55 -2.20
CA LYS A 192 -17.08 -12.82 -2.88
C LYS A 192 -17.48 -14.31 -2.86
N GLN A 193 -16.52 -15.22 -2.91
CA GLN A 193 -16.74 -16.68 -2.89
C GLN A 193 -17.02 -17.22 -1.49
N ASN A 194 -16.85 -16.39 -0.44
CA ASN A 194 -17.05 -16.76 0.95
C ASN A 194 -16.15 -17.91 1.45
N ARG A 195 -14.96 -18.11 0.87
CA ARG A 195 -14.03 -19.23 1.16
C ARG A 195 -13.02 -18.94 2.28
N ASP A 196 -13.44 -18.20 3.29
CA ASP A 196 -12.59 -17.84 4.42
C ASP A 196 -11.33 -17.04 4.05
N ILE A 197 -11.44 -16.23 2.98
CA ILE A 197 -10.37 -15.35 2.50
C ILE A 197 -10.72 -13.92 2.90
N THR A 198 -9.88 -13.29 3.71
CA THR A 198 -10.04 -11.89 4.13
C THR A 198 -9.51 -10.92 3.07
N GLU A 199 -10.14 -9.75 2.97
CA GLU A 199 -9.76 -8.71 1.99
C GLU A 199 -9.71 -7.32 2.66
N LEU A 200 -9.04 -6.36 2.02
CA LEU A 200 -9.12 -4.96 2.46
C LEU A 200 -10.44 -4.36 1.99
N HIS A 201 -11.31 -4.06 2.95
CA HIS A 201 -12.64 -3.50 2.74
C HIS A 201 -12.63 -1.97 2.92
N ALA A 202 -13.03 -1.23 1.88
CA ALA A 202 -13.13 0.22 1.94
C ALA A 202 -14.13 0.66 3.03
N SER A 203 -15.23 -0.08 3.19
CA SER A 203 -16.21 0.13 4.26
C SER A 203 -15.60 0.04 5.67
N SER A 204 -14.81 -1.00 5.94
CA SER A 204 -14.08 -1.18 7.20
C SER A 204 -13.07 -0.07 7.48
N ILE A 205 -12.28 0.30 6.47
CA ILE A 205 -11.27 1.37 6.59
C ILE A 205 -11.96 2.72 6.83
N GLY A 206 -13.09 2.98 6.16
CA GLY A 206 -13.87 4.20 6.33
C GLY A 206 -14.46 4.36 7.73
N MET A 207 -15.00 3.27 8.32
CA MET A 207 -15.45 3.30 9.71
C MET A 207 -14.30 3.51 10.70
N ALA A 208 -13.18 2.80 10.52
CA ALA A 208 -12.01 2.98 11.37
C ALA A 208 -11.46 4.42 11.28
N LYS A 209 -11.34 4.97 10.06
CA LYS A 209 -10.95 6.37 9.85
C LYS A 209 -11.89 7.33 10.59
N ALA A 210 -13.20 7.12 10.46
CA ALA A 210 -14.18 7.96 11.13
C ALA A 210 -14.05 7.91 12.65
N ALA A 211 -13.89 6.72 13.22
CA ALA A 211 -13.67 6.53 14.64
C ALA A 211 -12.39 7.21 15.16
N LEU A 212 -11.27 7.06 14.43
CA LEU A 212 -9.99 7.70 14.78
C LEU A 212 -10.10 9.24 14.78
N GLU A 213 -10.78 9.80 13.78
CA GLU A 213 -11.05 11.24 13.72
C GLU A 213 -11.89 11.74 14.89
N SER A 214 -12.92 10.97 15.29
CA SER A 214 -13.82 11.35 16.36
C SER A 214 -13.19 11.26 17.74
N MET A 215 -12.26 10.32 17.96
CA MET A 215 -11.63 10.10 19.25
C MET A 215 -10.37 10.94 19.48
N SER A 216 -9.70 11.44 18.43
CA SER A 216 -8.46 12.19 18.58
C SER A 216 -8.66 13.50 19.36
N GLY A 217 -8.09 13.58 20.56
CA GLY A 217 -8.25 14.73 21.47
C GLY A 217 -9.59 14.74 22.21
N PHE A 218 -10.41 13.69 22.10
CA PHE A 218 -11.72 13.63 22.74
C PHE A 218 -11.61 13.21 24.20
N ASN A 219 -12.29 13.92 25.11
CA ASN A 219 -12.38 13.49 26.50
C ASN A 219 -13.47 12.43 26.68
N ILE A 220 -13.06 11.20 27.02
CA ILE A 220 -13.99 10.06 27.10
C ILE A 220 -14.96 10.13 28.29
N PHE A 221 -14.71 10.98 29.28
CA PHE A 221 -15.65 11.21 30.39
C PHE A 221 -16.63 12.36 30.09
N GLY A 222 -16.59 12.93 28.88
CA GLY A 222 -17.42 14.07 28.54
C GLY A 222 -17.00 15.32 29.31
N SER A 223 -17.97 16.11 29.76
CA SER A 223 -17.75 17.35 30.52
C SER A 223 -17.02 17.16 31.85
N GLU A 224 -17.17 15.98 32.46
CA GLU A 224 -16.61 15.65 33.78
C GLU A 224 -15.14 15.19 33.72
N GLY A 225 -14.56 15.12 32.52
CA GLY A 225 -13.23 14.56 32.32
C GLY A 225 -12.07 15.50 32.65
N ASP A 226 -10.97 14.90 33.13
CA ASP A 226 -9.69 15.58 33.33
C ASP A 226 -8.77 15.47 32.11
N HIS A 227 -7.57 16.03 32.17
CA HIS A 227 -6.59 16.00 31.09
C HIS A 227 -5.96 14.60 30.86
N THR A 228 -6.07 13.70 31.84
CA THR A 228 -5.54 12.32 31.75
C THR A 228 -6.49 11.35 31.06
N THR A 229 -7.75 11.74 30.84
CA THR A 229 -8.78 10.93 30.16
C THR A 229 -9.02 11.34 28.70
N VAL A 230 -8.14 12.17 28.16
CA VAL A 230 -8.12 12.53 26.73
C VAL A 230 -7.60 11.35 25.91
N MET A 231 -8.33 11.01 24.85
CA MET A 231 -7.98 9.94 23.93
C MET A 231 -7.01 10.42 22.85
N PHE A 232 -6.04 9.56 22.51
CA PHE A 232 -5.02 9.85 21.52
C PHE A 232 -5.12 8.89 20.34
N ALA A 233 -5.13 9.43 19.13
CA ALA A 233 -5.00 8.67 17.90
C ALA A 233 -3.70 9.05 17.19
N ASP A 234 -3.04 8.07 16.59
CA ASP A 234 -1.85 8.32 15.77
C ASP A 234 -2.28 9.01 14.47
N ILE A 235 -1.86 10.26 14.29
CA ILE A 235 -2.20 11.07 13.12
C ILE A 235 -1.58 10.54 11.83
N ASP A 236 -0.41 9.88 11.90
CA ASP A 236 0.22 9.25 10.75
C ASP A 236 -0.54 7.98 10.34
N ALA A 237 -1.17 7.29 11.30
CA ALA A 237 -2.07 6.19 10.98
C ALA A 237 -3.40 6.67 10.38
N HIS A 238 -3.97 7.74 10.92
CA HIS A 238 -5.16 8.38 10.33
C HIS A 238 -4.91 8.80 8.87
N SER A 239 -3.82 9.50 8.58
CA SER A 239 -3.50 9.95 7.22
C SER A 239 -3.31 8.78 6.24
N ARG A 240 -2.71 7.68 6.70
CA ARG A 240 -2.62 6.42 5.93
C ARG A 240 -3.99 5.81 5.65
N ASN A 241 -4.86 5.67 6.65
CA ASN A 241 -6.24 5.21 6.44
C ASN A 241 -6.98 6.10 5.43
N SER A 242 -6.84 7.42 5.54
CA SER A 242 -7.43 8.36 4.59
C SER A 242 -6.88 8.20 3.17
N SER A 243 -5.56 8.10 3.01
CA SER A 243 -4.93 7.96 1.69
C SER A 243 -5.31 6.64 1.02
N ILE A 244 -5.34 5.54 1.79
CA ILE A 244 -5.71 4.23 1.29
C ILE A 244 -7.18 4.20 0.88
N LEU A 245 -8.08 4.73 1.71
CA LEU A 245 -9.51 4.81 1.41
C LEU A 245 -9.78 5.58 0.12
N SER A 246 -9.18 6.77 -0.05
CA SER A 246 -9.32 7.58 -1.26
C SER A 246 -8.78 6.90 -2.51
N THR A 247 -7.87 5.92 -2.36
CA THR A 247 -7.31 5.15 -3.48
C THR A 247 -8.14 3.90 -3.80
N LEU A 248 -8.77 3.28 -2.80
CA LEU A 248 -9.66 2.14 -3.00
C LEU A 248 -10.98 2.57 -3.68
N LEU A 249 -11.58 3.67 -3.25
CA LEU A 249 -12.85 4.13 -3.79
C LEU A 249 -12.73 4.53 -5.27
N PRO A 250 -13.74 4.23 -6.11
CA PRO A 250 -15.11 3.78 -5.76
C PRO A 250 -15.28 2.26 -5.54
N ARG A 251 -14.19 1.48 -5.53
CA ARG A 251 -14.23 0.02 -5.34
C ARG A 251 -14.27 -0.33 -3.84
N GLU A 252 -14.97 -1.41 -3.49
CA GLU A 252 -15.05 -1.91 -2.10
C GLU A 252 -13.83 -2.77 -1.71
N SER A 253 -13.49 -3.79 -2.51
CA SER A 253 -12.40 -4.75 -2.19
C SER A 253 -11.86 -5.42 -3.46
N ALA A 254 -10.97 -6.41 -3.32
CA ALA A 254 -10.30 -7.04 -4.47
C ALA A 254 -11.28 -7.87 -5.32
N SER A 255 -12.21 -8.60 -4.67
CA SER A 255 -13.24 -9.41 -5.35
C SER A 255 -14.58 -8.70 -5.52
N LYS A 256 -14.81 -7.57 -4.83
CA LYS A 256 -16.07 -6.79 -4.93
C LYS A 256 -15.81 -5.43 -5.59
N GLY A 257 -16.17 -5.33 -6.87
CA GLY A 257 -16.05 -4.10 -7.67
C GLY A 257 -16.91 -2.93 -7.14
N THR A 258 -18.00 -3.21 -6.42
CA THR A 258 -18.87 -2.26 -5.72
C THR A 258 -19.67 -3.00 -4.65
N ASP A 259 -20.15 -2.29 -3.62
CA ASP A 259 -20.91 -2.84 -2.50
C ASP A 259 -21.82 -1.76 -1.88
N ALA A 260 -23.02 -2.13 -1.43
CA ALA A 260 -23.95 -1.24 -0.75
C ALA A 260 -23.43 -0.76 0.63
N ALA A 261 -22.49 -1.49 1.24
CA ALA A 261 -21.77 -1.07 2.45
C ALA A 261 -21.01 0.26 2.29
N LEU A 262 -20.76 0.69 1.04
CA LEU A 262 -20.16 1.98 0.75
C LEU A 262 -21.09 3.16 1.09
N ILE A 263 -22.42 2.97 1.08
CA ILE A 263 -23.40 4.02 1.44
C ILE A 263 -23.15 4.53 2.86
N PRO A 264 -23.25 3.72 3.94
CA PRO A 264 -23.00 4.18 5.30
C PRO A 264 -21.53 4.58 5.56
N THR A 265 -20.63 4.33 4.61
CA THR A 265 -19.23 4.73 4.67
C THR A 265 -19.05 6.18 4.19
N ILE A 266 -19.67 6.55 3.06
CA ILE A 266 -19.59 7.90 2.49
C ILE A 266 -20.66 8.85 3.03
N SER A 267 -21.73 8.31 3.61
CA SER A 267 -22.81 9.05 4.29
C SER A 267 -22.89 8.66 5.77
N TRP A 268 -24.05 8.90 6.40
CA TRP A 268 -24.26 8.57 7.79
C TRP A 268 -24.12 7.05 8.02
N PRO A 269 -23.37 6.59 9.05
CA PRO A 269 -22.83 7.40 10.15
C PRO A 269 -21.37 7.87 9.99
N ALA A 270 -20.58 7.34 9.05
CA ALA A 270 -19.13 7.61 9.04
C ALA A 270 -18.75 8.98 8.48
N PHE A 271 -19.34 9.36 7.35
CA PHE A 271 -18.85 10.48 6.52
C PHE A 271 -17.34 10.40 6.31
N ALA A 272 -16.86 9.24 5.84
CA ALA A 272 -15.43 8.96 5.78
C ALA A 272 -14.69 9.77 4.70
N ILE A 273 -15.38 10.31 3.70
CA ILE A 273 -14.81 11.16 2.65
C ILE A 273 -15.67 12.40 2.41
N HIS A 274 -15.01 13.55 2.33
CA HIS A 274 -15.62 14.85 2.01
C HIS A 274 -15.26 15.36 0.61
N THR A 275 -14.38 14.68 -0.12
CA THR A 275 -14.05 15.02 -1.52
C THR A 275 -15.22 14.69 -2.44
N SER A 276 -15.88 15.72 -2.98
CA SER A 276 -17.11 15.58 -3.77
C SER A 276 -16.94 14.68 -5.00
N SER A 277 -15.85 14.79 -5.75
CA SER A 277 -15.61 13.97 -6.95
C SER A 277 -15.57 12.46 -6.64
N ILE A 278 -14.86 12.06 -5.59
CA ILE A 278 -14.77 10.65 -5.16
C ILE A 278 -16.12 10.19 -4.60
N ARG A 279 -16.80 11.04 -3.82
CA ARG A 279 -18.11 10.73 -3.24
C ARG A 279 -19.15 10.47 -4.34
N HIS A 280 -19.27 11.36 -5.33
CA HIS A 280 -20.19 11.17 -6.46
C HIS A 280 -19.83 9.93 -7.29
N ALA A 281 -18.56 9.76 -7.67
CA ALA A 281 -18.13 8.57 -8.42
C ALA A 281 -18.41 7.25 -7.67
N THR A 282 -18.31 7.26 -6.33
CA THR A 282 -18.66 6.10 -5.49
C THR A 282 -20.16 5.85 -5.50
N MET A 283 -20.96 6.91 -5.32
CA MET A 283 -22.41 6.82 -5.32
C MET A 283 -22.95 6.33 -6.69
N ASP A 284 -22.46 6.89 -7.80
CA ASP A 284 -22.80 6.47 -9.16
C ASP A 284 -22.50 4.98 -9.40
N ARG A 285 -21.40 4.48 -8.81
CA ARG A 285 -21.03 3.07 -8.89
C ARG A 285 -21.97 2.18 -8.08
N VAL A 286 -22.40 2.65 -6.90
CA VAL A 286 -23.35 1.94 -6.03
C VAL A 286 -24.76 1.92 -6.62
N GLU A 287 -25.16 2.93 -7.39
CA GLU A 287 -26.47 2.97 -8.07
C GLU A 287 -26.70 1.77 -9.02
N ILE A 288 -25.63 1.13 -9.52
CA ILE A 288 -25.72 -0.12 -10.30
C ILE A 288 -26.40 -1.25 -9.50
N LEU A 289 -26.33 -1.21 -8.17
CA LEU A 289 -26.92 -2.20 -7.27
C LEU A 289 -28.39 -1.91 -6.94
N LYS A 290 -28.93 -0.76 -7.35
CA LYS A 290 -30.31 -0.37 -7.08
C LYS A 290 -31.30 -1.25 -7.85
N GLY A 291 -32.31 -1.73 -7.14
CA GLY A 291 -33.48 -2.43 -7.70
C GLY A 291 -34.79 -1.76 -7.26
N ASN A 292 -35.91 -2.43 -7.50
CA ASN A 292 -37.24 -1.90 -7.20
C ASN A 292 -37.60 -2.01 -5.71
N TYR A 293 -37.00 -2.96 -4.99
CA TYR A 293 -37.28 -3.29 -3.58
C TYR A 293 -36.12 -2.93 -2.64
N GLY A 294 -35.09 -2.23 -3.14
CA GLY A 294 -33.90 -1.85 -2.37
C GLY A 294 -32.61 -2.00 -3.17
N TYR A 295 -31.47 -2.07 -2.47
CA TYR A 295 -30.17 -2.30 -3.10
C TYR A 295 -29.73 -3.75 -2.89
N LYS A 296 -29.09 -4.34 -3.91
CA LYS A 296 -28.32 -5.57 -3.77
C LYS A 296 -27.09 -5.30 -2.91
N ARG A 297 -26.63 -6.25 -2.10
CA ARG A 297 -25.39 -6.05 -1.30
C ARG A 297 -24.17 -5.86 -2.20
N PHE A 298 -23.98 -6.79 -3.14
CA PHE A 298 -22.99 -6.69 -4.22
C PHE A 298 -23.44 -7.60 -5.38
N THR A 299 -22.81 -7.51 -6.55
CA THR A 299 -23.19 -8.28 -7.75
C THR A 299 -22.94 -9.78 -7.57
N ARG A 300 -23.80 -10.65 -8.11
CA ARG A 300 -23.72 -12.11 -7.97
C ARG A 300 -23.67 -12.59 -6.50
N ASP A 301 -24.35 -11.88 -5.61
CA ASP A 301 -24.49 -12.28 -4.21
C ASP A 301 -25.55 -13.38 -4.08
N GLY A 302 -25.16 -14.54 -3.56
CA GLY A 302 -26.05 -15.69 -3.40
C GLY A 302 -26.84 -15.73 -2.08
N TYR A 303 -26.54 -14.84 -1.13
CA TYR A 303 -27.09 -14.95 0.22
C TYR A 303 -28.61 -14.90 0.26
N ALA A 304 -29.18 -15.93 0.87
CA ALA A 304 -30.59 -16.21 1.03
C ALA A 304 -31.38 -16.20 -0.30
N THR A 305 -30.70 -16.44 -1.42
CA THR A 305 -31.39 -16.69 -2.69
C THR A 305 -31.94 -18.12 -2.69
N VAL A 306 -33.00 -18.37 -3.45
CA VAL A 306 -33.63 -19.70 -3.49
C VAL A 306 -32.68 -20.79 -4.01
N LEU A 307 -31.66 -20.41 -4.79
CA LEU A 307 -30.66 -21.33 -5.33
C LEU A 307 -29.45 -21.54 -4.40
N GLU A 308 -29.39 -20.88 -3.26
CA GLU A 308 -28.29 -21.03 -2.31
C GLU A 308 -28.39 -22.39 -1.60
N SER A 309 -27.37 -23.22 -1.79
CA SER A 309 -27.30 -24.56 -1.21
C SER A 309 -26.33 -24.67 -0.03
N SER A 310 -25.33 -23.78 0.03
CA SER A 310 -24.30 -23.72 1.07
C SER A 310 -23.84 -22.28 1.27
N ASP A 311 -23.33 -21.99 2.47
CA ASP A 311 -22.65 -20.73 2.75
C ASP A 311 -21.32 -20.60 1.99
N PHE A 312 -20.67 -21.72 1.65
CA PHE A 312 -19.40 -21.75 0.93
C PHE A 312 -19.61 -22.07 -0.54
N TYR A 313 -19.16 -21.18 -1.43
CA TYR A 313 -19.42 -21.34 -2.85
C TYR A 313 -18.34 -22.14 -3.56
N SER A 314 -18.76 -23.16 -4.30
CA SER A 314 -17.87 -23.91 -5.19
C SER A 314 -17.43 -23.04 -6.37
N GLN A 315 -16.38 -23.47 -7.10
CA GLN A 315 -15.98 -22.72 -8.28
C GLN A 315 -17.10 -22.78 -9.34
N GLY A 316 -17.38 -21.64 -9.95
CA GLY A 316 -18.43 -21.38 -10.93
C GLY A 316 -19.82 -21.13 -10.33
N GLU A 317 -20.00 -21.31 -9.03
CA GLU A 317 -21.33 -21.23 -8.40
C GLU A 317 -21.90 -19.81 -8.38
N LEU A 318 -21.05 -18.78 -8.28
CA LEU A 318 -21.45 -17.38 -8.28
C LEU A 318 -22.26 -17.00 -9.53
N GLY A 319 -22.00 -17.64 -10.67
CA GLY A 319 -22.76 -17.44 -11.90
C GLY A 319 -24.25 -17.74 -11.75
N LYS A 320 -24.63 -18.66 -10.86
CA LYS A 320 -26.04 -19.02 -10.60
C LYS A 320 -26.83 -17.86 -10.00
N PHE A 321 -26.19 -16.96 -9.26
CA PHE A 321 -26.88 -15.88 -8.56
C PHE A 321 -27.06 -14.62 -9.40
N ARG A 322 -26.43 -14.56 -10.58
CA ARG A 322 -26.52 -13.41 -11.49
C ARG A 322 -27.98 -13.14 -11.87
N GLY A 323 -28.42 -11.91 -11.63
CA GLY A 323 -29.75 -11.41 -12.00
C GLY A 323 -30.86 -11.76 -11.00
N ILE A 324 -30.60 -12.64 -10.03
CA ILE A 324 -31.59 -13.06 -9.01
C ILE A 324 -31.17 -12.64 -7.59
N GLU A 325 -30.15 -11.80 -7.45
CA GLU A 325 -29.63 -11.36 -6.16
C GLU A 325 -30.72 -10.67 -5.34
N ASN A 326 -30.72 -10.87 -4.02
CA ASN A 326 -31.71 -10.29 -3.11
C ASN A 326 -31.53 -8.78 -2.96
N GLU A 327 -32.67 -8.07 -2.85
CA GLU A 327 -32.71 -6.61 -2.69
C GLU A 327 -33.04 -6.25 -1.24
N TRP A 328 -32.27 -5.32 -0.66
CA TRP A 328 -32.35 -4.96 0.75
C TRP A 328 -32.91 -3.55 0.92
N PRO A 329 -34.13 -3.40 1.48
CA PRO A 329 -34.82 -2.12 1.54
C PRO A 329 -34.18 -1.16 2.56
N MET A 330 -33.39 -1.64 3.53
CA MET A 330 -32.70 -0.78 4.51
C MET A 330 -31.83 0.29 3.84
N PHE A 331 -31.31 0.03 2.63
CA PHE A 331 -30.48 0.99 1.92
C PHE A 331 -31.28 2.17 1.38
N PHE A 332 -32.58 2.02 1.10
CA PHE A 332 -33.44 3.18 0.88
C PHE A 332 -33.52 4.03 2.16
N ALA A 333 -33.58 3.44 3.35
CA ALA A 333 -33.57 4.20 4.60
C ALA A 333 -32.24 4.96 4.79
N TYR A 334 -31.10 4.34 4.46
CA TYR A 334 -29.83 5.07 4.41
C TYR A 334 -29.82 6.20 3.37
N GLN A 335 -30.46 6.03 2.22
CA GLN A 335 -30.58 7.08 1.20
C GLN A 335 -31.47 8.24 1.67
N VAL A 336 -32.57 7.97 2.38
CA VAL A 336 -33.40 9.01 3.01
C VAL A 336 -32.53 9.84 3.97
N ILE A 337 -31.79 9.18 4.85
CA ILE A 337 -30.89 9.86 5.79
C ILE A 337 -29.84 10.68 5.01
N ALA A 338 -29.17 10.07 4.02
CA ALA A 338 -28.17 10.76 3.22
C ALA A 338 -28.72 12.00 2.50
N ALA A 339 -29.87 11.88 1.83
CA ALA A 339 -30.54 12.97 1.14
C ALA A 339 -30.96 14.08 2.11
N TYR A 340 -31.43 13.75 3.31
CA TYR A 340 -31.74 14.72 4.35
C TYR A 340 -30.50 15.52 4.78
N PHE A 341 -29.35 14.84 5.00
CA PHE A 341 -28.07 15.50 5.29
C PHE A 341 -27.57 16.39 4.14
N ASP A 342 -27.80 15.98 2.89
CA ASP A 342 -27.46 16.76 1.69
C ASP A 342 -28.47 17.89 1.40
N LYS A 343 -29.56 17.98 2.19
CA LYS A 343 -30.67 18.93 2.02
C LYS A 343 -31.46 18.73 0.72
N GLU A 344 -31.44 17.52 0.17
CA GLU A 344 -32.21 17.10 -1.00
C GLU A 344 -33.57 16.52 -0.57
N MET A 345 -34.48 17.37 -0.05
CA MET A 345 -35.74 16.94 0.56
C MET A 345 -36.65 16.16 -0.39
N GLU A 346 -36.77 16.58 -1.65
CA GLU A 346 -37.60 15.88 -2.65
C GLU A 346 -37.13 14.43 -2.86
N LYS A 347 -35.80 14.21 -2.87
CA LYS A 347 -35.22 12.87 -3.01
C LYS A 347 -35.41 12.04 -1.75
N ALA A 348 -35.33 12.66 -0.58
CA ALA A 348 -35.62 12.01 0.70
C ALA A 348 -37.09 11.53 0.74
N GLU A 349 -38.04 12.36 0.30
CA GLU A 349 -39.46 12.01 0.20
C GLU A 349 -39.70 10.88 -0.79
N GLN A 350 -39.10 10.94 -1.99
CA GLN A 350 -39.20 9.86 -2.99
C GLN A 350 -38.72 8.50 -2.45
N PHE A 351 -37.58 8.47 -1.76
CA PHE A 351 -37.11 7.22 -1.12
C PHE A 351 -38.00 6.81 0.06
N GLY A 352 -38.60 7.77 0.77
CA GLY A 352 -39.60 7.53 1.81
C GLY A 352 -40.86 6.85 1.26
N GLU A 353 -41.42 7.36 0.17
CA GLU A 353 -42.59 6.76 -0.50
C GLU A 353 -42.28 5.35 -1.00
N ASN A 354 -41.10 5.13 -1.59
CA ASN A 354 -40.65 3.81 -2.00
C ASN A 354 -40.53 2.85 -0.81
N LEU A 355 -40.08 3.32 0.36
CA LEU A 355 -40.00 2.50 1.57
C LEU A 355 -41.37 2.11 2.11
N GLU A 356 -42.33 3.03 2.13
CA GLU A 356 -43.68 2.77 2.64
C GLU A 356 -44.36 1.60 1.91
N GLN A 357 -44.16 1.50 0.59
CA GLN A 357 -44.69 0.40 -0.23
C GLN A 357 -44.06 -0.96 0.09
N LEU A 358 -42.89 -0.98 0.75
CA LEU A 358 -42.12 -2.18 1.09
C LEU A 358 -42.35 -2.63 2.54
N LEU A 359 -43.18 -1.95 3.30
CA LEU A 359 -43.50 -2.36 4.65
C LEU A 359 -44.42 -3.58 4.66
N VAL A 360 -44.22 -4.44 5.64
CA VAL A 360 -45.07 -5.62 5.86
C VAL A 360 -45.71 -5.50 7.23
N HIS A 361 -46.96 -5.92 7.36
CA HIS A 361 -47.67 -5.97 8.65
C HIS A 361 -47.80 -7.44 9.10
N PRO A 362 -46.89 -7.96 9.95
CA PRO A 362 -47.06 -9.27 10.54
C PRO A 362 -48.33 -9.32 11.39
N VAL A 363 -49.06 -10.44 11.36
CA VAL A 363 -50.33 -10.61 12.10
C VAL A 363 -50.14 -10.47 13.62
N SER A 364 -48.95 -10.81 14.13
CA SER A 364 -48.60 -10.75 15.55
C SER A 364 -48.17 -9.37 16.04
N GLU A 365 -48.00 -8.40 15.15
CA GLU A 365 -47.35 -7.11 15.44
C GLU A 365 -48.36 -5.96 15.36
N LYS A 366 -48.17 -4.94 16.19
CA LYS A 366 -49.04 -3.76 16.24
C LYS A 366 -48.72 -2.75 15.15
N TYR A 367 -47.45 -2.69 14.74
CA TYR A 367 -46.92 -1.72 13.79
C TYR A 367 -46.27 -2.42 12.59
N PRO A 368 -46.20 -1.76 11.41
CA PRO A 368 -45.52 -2.29 10.24
C PRO A 368 -44.01 -2.43 10.45
N TRP A 369 -43.42 -3.43 9.80
CA TRP A 369 -42.01 -3.79 9.89
C TRP A 369 -41.32 -3.70 8.53
N LEU A 370 -40.06 -3.27 8.53
CA LEU A 370 -39.21 -3.31 7.34
C LEU A 370 -38.63 -4.72 7.15
N PRO A 371 -38.87 -5.38 6.00
CA PRO A 371 -38.25 -6.67 5.69
C PRO A 371 -36.73 -6.60 5.62
N LYS A 372 -36.05 -7.72 5.93
CA LYS A 372 -34.59 -7.82 5.80
C LYS A 372 -34.16 -7.73 4.34
N TYR A 373 -34.84 -8.49 3.48
CA TYR A 373 -34.61 -8.52 2.03
C TYR A 373 -35.84 -9.03 1.27
N TYR A 374 -35.84 -8.80 -0.04
CA TYR A 374 -36.80 -9.28 -1.02
C TYR A 374 -36.14 -10.24 -2.03
N PHE A 375 -36.70 -11.43 -2.15
CA PHE A 375 -36.15 -12.52 -2.98
C PHE A 375 -37.06 -12.90 -4.15
N VAL A 376 -36.46 -13.48 -5.19
CA VAL A 376 -37.18 -13.99 -6.37
C VAL A 376 -37.66 -15.42 -6.10
N PRO A 377 -38.97 -15.73 -6.24
CA PRO A 377 -39.48 -17.08 -6.03
C PRO A 377 -38.95 -18.09 -7.06
N GLU A 378 -38.85 -19.37 -6.66
CA GLU A 378 -38.28 -20.46 -7.48
C GLU A 378 -38.88 -20.56 -8.89
N GLY A 379 -40.22 -20.50 -9.00
CA GLY A 379 -40.93 -20.62 -10.27
C GLY A 379 -40.74 -19.43 -11.23
N SER A 380 -40.14 -18.33 -10.77
CA SER A 380 -39.99 -17.08 -11.53
C SER A 380 -38.54 -16.78 -11.94
N LEU A 381 -37.59 -17.65 -11.58
CA LEU A 381 -36.16 -17.39 -11.77
C LEU A 381 -35.75 -17.22 -13.25
N ALA A 382 -36.30 -18.05 -14.15
CA ALA A 382 -35.96 -17.99 -15.57
C ALA A 382 -36.43 -16.68 -16.22
N ALA A 383 -37.68 -16.28 -15.94
CA ALA A 383 -38.25 -15.04 -16.48
C ALA A 383 -37.55 -13.78 -15.94
N GLU A 384 -37.13 -13.79 -14.65
CA GLU A 384 -36.35 -12.68 -14.08
C GLU A 384 -34.97 -12.56 -14.74
N ARG A 385 -34.31 -13.67 -15.08
CA ARG A 385 -33.01 -13.64 -15.76
C ARG A 385 -33.10 -13.13 -17.20
N GLU A 386 -34.17 -13.48 -17.91
CA GLU A 386 -34.40 -13.03 -19.28
C GLU A 386 -34.73 -11.53 -19.33
N LYS A 387 -35.58 -11.06 -18.40
CA LYS A 387 -35.94 -9.65 -18.25
C LYS A 387 -35.83 -9.22 -16.79
N PRO A 388 -34.68 -8.65 -16.37
CA PRO A 388 -34.46 -8.19 -15.00
C PRO A 388 -35.53 -7.20 -14.53
N GLY A 389 -36.01 -7.37 -13.30
CA GLY A 389 -37.06 -6.54 -12.70
C GLY A 389 -38.48 -6.85 -13.18
N SER A 390 -38.69 -7.95 -13.93
CA SER A 390 -40.02 -8.34 -14.42
C SER A 390 -40.87 -9.08 -13.40
N GLN A 391 -40.25 -9.74 -12.42
CA GLN A 391 -40.95 -10.60 -11.47
C GLN A 391 -41.24 -9.90 -10.13
N ILE A 392 -42.37 -10.26 -9.53
CA ILE A 392 -42.73 -9.78 -8.18
C ILE A 392 -41.90 -10.54 -7.14
N ARG A 393 -41.12 -9.80 -6.36
CA ARG A 393 -40.29 -10.36 -5.28
C ARG A 393 -41.12 -10.55 -4.00
N ARG A 394 -40.72 -11.50 -3.16
CA ARG A 394 -41.37 -11.80 -1.87
C ARG A 394 -40.48 -11.37 -0.72
N SER A 395 -41.10 -10.88 0.36
CA SER A 395 -40.38 -10.50 1.58
C SER A 395 -39.93 -11.72 2.38
N ASN A 396 -38.82 -11.59 3.11
CA ASN A 396 -38.32 -12.63 4.00
C ASN A 396 -39.33 -13.05 5.08
N PHE A 397 -40.25 -12.18 5.52
CA PHE A 397 -41.31 -12.51 6.48
C PHE A 397 -42.25 -13.66 6.05
N LYS A 398 -42.31 -13.98 4.74
CA LYS A 398 -43.05 -15.15 4.26
C LYS A 398 -42.31 -16.47 4.50
N LEU A 399 -41.03 -16.42 4.83
CA LEU A 399 -40.21 -17.56 5.22
C LEU A 399 -40.33 -17.75 6.74
N ARG A 400 -40.83 -18.90 7.19
CA ARG A 400 -40.99 -19.20 8.62
C ARG A 400 -39.66 -19.24 9.41
N THR A 401 -38.55 -19.38 8.70
CA THR A 401 -37.20 -19.61 9.27
C THR A 401 -36.38 -18.35 9.46
N ASP A 402 -36.79 -17.20 8.89
CA ASP A 402 -35.98 -15.99 8.91
C ASP A 402 -36.57 -14.90 9.82
N PRO A 403 -35.77 -14.39 10.78
CA PRO A 403 -36.25 -13.56 11.88
C PRO A 403 -36.45 -12.08 11.50
N ARG A 404 -37.09 -11.33 12.40
CA ARG A 404 -37.10 -9.86 12.42
C ARG A 404 -35.68 -9.30 12.41
N PHE A 405 -35.47 -8.21 11.66
CA PHE A 405 -34.15 -7.61 11.44
C PHE A 405 -34.03 -6.26 12.14
N LEU A 406 -33.51 -6.27 13.37
CA LEU A 406 -33.47 -5.08 14.24
C LEU A 406 -32.54 -3.97 13.72
N TRP A 407 -31.43 -4.31 13.07
CA TRP A 407 -30.54 -3.32 12.48
C TRP A 407 -31.28 -2.50 11.40
N GLY A 408 -31.88 -3.16 10.41
CA GLY A 408 -32.64 -2.47 9.37
C GLY A 408 -33.81 -1.67 9.93
N GLN A 409 -34.52 -2.23 10.92
CA GLN A 409 -35.61 -1.52 11.60
C GLN A 409 -35.14 -0.25 12.32
N SER A 410 -33.97 -0.30 12.96
CA SER A 410 -33.39 0.87 13.65
C SER A 410 -33.08 2.01 12.68
N VAL A 411 -32.47 1.70 11.53
CA VAL A 411 -32.16 2.69 10.49
C VAL A 411 -33.46 3.25 9.86
N TYR A 412 -34.45 2.39 9.65
CA TYR A 412 -35.78 2.81 9.19
C TYR A 412 -36.42 3.81 10.15
N LEU A 413 -36.50 3.49 11.45
CA LEU A 413 -37.10 4.39 12.44
C LEU A 413 -36.39 5.75 12.48
N ILE A 414 -35.05 5.77 12.39
CA ILE A 414 -34.29 7.02 12.28
C ILE A 414 -34.69 7.82 11.03
N SER A 415 -34.78 7.16 9.87
CA SER A 415 -35.19 7.82 8.62
C SER A 415 -36.59 8.43 8.71
N GLN A 416 -37.54 7.73 9.34
CA GLN A 416 -38.91 8.21 9.51
C GLN A 416 -39.00 9.36 10.49
N MET A 417 -38.24 9.30 11.60
CA MET A 417 -38.17 10.40 12.55
C MET A 417 -37.57 11.67 11.93
N LEU A 418 -36.65 11.56 10.96
CA LEU A 418 -36.15 12.70 10.19
C LEU A 418 -37.20 13.24 9.22
N LEU A 419 -37.88 12.39 8.44
CA LEU A 419 -38.93 12.81 7.51
C LEU A 419 -40.10 13.52 8.22
N LYS A 420 -40.45 13.08 9.44
CA LYS A 420 -41.47 13.72 10.28
C LYS A 420 -40.96 14.90 11.10
N ASN A 421 -39.71 15.35 10.87
CA ASN A 421 -39.05 16.46 11.58
C ASN A 421 -39.01 16.31 13.12
N VAL A 422 -39.12 15.08 13.62
CA VAL A 422 -38.94 14.75 15.05
C VAL A 422 -37.46 14.81 15.40
N LEU A 423 -36.60 14.34 14.50
CA LEU A 423 -35.15 14.48 14.61
C LEU A 423 -34.64 15.61 13.74
N THR A 424 -33.59 16.26 14.22
CA THR A 424 -32.75 17.15 13.42
C THR A 424 -31.39 16.50 13.13
N ILE A 425 -30.66 17.02 12.15
CA ILE A 425 -29.30 16.57 11.82
C ILE A 425 -28.38 16.60 13.06
N HIS A 426 -28.47 17.65 13.88
CA HIS A 426 -27.65 17.82 15.09
C HIS A 426 -28.01 16.86 16.23
N ASP A 427 -29.21 16.28 16.20
CA ASP A 427 -29.59 15.26 17.18
C ASP A 427 -28.87 13.93 16.90
N LEU A 428 -28.67 13.60 15.62
CA LEU A 428 -28.08 12.34 15.16
C LEU A 428 -26.56 12.41 14.95
N ASP A 429 -26.03 13.58 14.58
CA ASP A 429 -24.60 13.85 14.41
C ASP A 429 -24.11 15.07 15.23
N PRO A 430 -24.11 15.00 16.59
CA PRO A 430 -23.53 16.03 17.46
C PRO A 430 -22.07 16.39 17.16
N LEU A 431 -21.29 15.47 16.59
CA LEU A 431 -19.90 15.72 16.17
C LEU A 431 -19.79 16.54 14.87
N GLU A 432 -20.91 16.76 14.17
CA GLU A 432 -20.99 17.42 12.87
C GLU A 432 -20.02 16.82 11.83
N ARG A 433 -19.89 15.49 11.82
CA ARG A 433 -19.01 14.77 10.88
C ARG A 433 -19.41 14.92 9.42
N HIS A 434 -20.69 15.13 9.14
CA HIS A 434 -21.17 15.43 7.78
C HIS A 434 -20.46 16.66 7.19
N CYS A 435 -20.06 17.60 8.05
CA CYS A 435 -19.22 18.73 7.69
C CYS A 435 -17.74 18.33 7.58
N PRO A 436 -16.99 18.90 6.63
CA PRO A 436 -15.53 18.86 6.62
C PRO A 436 -14.94 19.36 7.95
N ALA A 437 -13.75 18.87 8.31
CA ALA A 437 -13.12 19.19 9.59
C ALA A 437 -12.81 20.70 9.81
N ASP A 438 -12.82 21.53 8.77
CA ASP A 438 -12.72 23.00 8.83
C ASP A 438 -13.92 23.67 9.46
N THR A 439 -15.10 23.16 9.14
CA THR A 439 -16.35 23.83 9.43
C THR A 439 -16.98 23.31 10.72
N ARG A 440 -16.42 22.24 11.28
CA ARG A 440 -16.87 21.66 12.56
C ARG A 440 -16.58 22.63 13.71
N PRO A 441 -17.56 22.85 14.61
CA PRO A 441 -17.33 23.59 15.83
C PRO A 441 -16.30 22.85 16.69
N MET A 442 -15.32 23.59 17.22
CA MET A 442 -14.40 23.05 18.21
C MET A 442 -15.20 22.72 19.48
N SER A 443 -15.47 21.43 19.69
CA SER A 443 -16.12 20.98 20.93
C SER A 443 -15.27 21.40 22.14
N LEU A 444 -15.93 21.88 23.20
CA LEU A 444 -15.28 22.18 24.48
C LEU A 444 -14.60 20.95 25.10
N LEU A 445 -15.02 19.75 24.68
CA LEU A 445 -14.49 18.46 25.13
C LEU A 445 -13.28 18.01 24.32
N SER A 446 -13.08 18.58 23.12
CA SER A 446 -11.97 18.27 22.25
C SER A 446 -10.75 19.13 22.61
N ARG A 447 -9.69 18.49 23.09
CA ARG A 447 -8.45 19.13 23.55
C ARG A 447 -7.26 18.56 22.80
N TYR A 448 -6.36 19.46 22.37
CA TYR A 448 -5.03 19.17 21.78
C TYR A 448 -5.05 18.32 20.49
N SER A 449 -4.23 18.68 19.50
CA SER A 449 -4.01 17.90 18.27
C SER A 449 -5.26 17.33 17.56
N THR A 450 -6.42 17.97 17.73
CA THR A 450 -7.67 17.55 17.08
C THR A 450 -7.51 17.68 15.58
N ILE A 451 -8.08 16.73 14.83
CA ILE A 451 -8.05 16.77 13.37
C ILE A 451 -8.99 17.89 12.89
N THR A 452 -8.41 18.94 12.33
CA THR A 452 -9.06 20.15 11.81
C THR A 452 -8.77 20.31 10.32
N SER A 453 -9.08 21.48 9.75
CA SER A 453 -8.64 21.83 8.40
C SER A 453 -7.17 22.20 8.28
N ARG A 454 -6.76 22.32 7.03
CA ARG A 454 -5.47 22.89 6.64
C ARG A 454 -5.43 24.38 7.06
N PRO A 455 -4.39 24.83 7.79
CA PRO A 455 -4.22 26.25 8.11
C PRO A 455 -4.22 27.12 6.84
N SER A 456 -4.95 28.25 6.86
CA SER A 456 -5.03 29.19 5.74
C SER A 456 -3.67 29.76 5.32
N THR A 457 -2.78 29.94 6.29
CA THR A 457 -1.36 30.32 6.09
C THR A 457 -0.44 29.14 6.35
N MET A 458 -0.68 28.02 5.68
CA MET A 458 0.15 26.83 5.80
C MET A 458 1.62 27.16 5.48
N CYS A 459 2.48 27.05 6.48
CA CYS A 459 3.93 27.09 6.32
C CYS A 459 4.59 26.11 7.28
N VAL A 460 5.70 25.53 6.85
CA VAL A 460 6.51 24.63 7.69
C VAL A 460 7.58 25.44 8.41
N GLN A 461 7.65 25.29 9.73
CA GLN A 461 8.64 25.94 10.58
C GLN A 461 9.89 25.07 10.59
N MET A 462 10.98 25.58 10.02
CA MET A 462 12.24 24.85 9.85
C MET A 462 13.21 25.22 10.97
N ILE A 463 13.65 24.21 11.72
CA ILE A 463 14.64 24.34 12.80
C ILE A 463 15.90 23.60 12.36
N LEU A 464 17.05 24.28 12.34
CA LEU A 464 18.33 23.68 11.99
C LEU A 464 19.18 23.47 13.24
N LEU A 465 19.48 22.21 13.56
CA LEU A 465 20.34 21.85 14.69
C LEU A 465 21.64 21.21 14.20
N ALA A 466 22.76 21.62 14.79
CA ALA A 466 24.05 20.97 14.60
C ALA A 466 24.36 20.04 15.78
N GLU A 467 24.81 18.81 15.53
CA GLU A 467 25.10 17.84 16.60
C GLU A 467 26.26 18.25 17.53
N SER A 468 27.15 19.15 17.06
CA SER A 468 28.32 19.65 17.80
C SER A 468 28.55 21.15 17.55
N THR A 469 29.18 21.82 18.51
CA THR A 469 29.64 23.22 18.37
C THR A 469 30.66 23.39 17.26
N ARG A 470 31.51 22.38 17.03
CA ARG A 470 32.46 22.36 15.93
C ARG A 470 31.74 22.43 14.58
N LEU A 471 30.72 21.60 14.39
CA LEU A 471 29.91 21.59 13.18
C LEU A 471 29.16 22.92 12.98
N GLN A 472 28.59 23.47 14.05
CA GLN A 472 27.95 24.78 14.02
C GLN A 472 28.90 25.87 13.51
N GLN A 473 30.16 25.90 13.99
CA GLN A 473 31.18 26.85 13.52
C GLN A 473 31.50 26.67 12.04
N ILE A 474 31.59 25.43 11.55
CA ILE A 474 31.79 25.15 10.11
C ILE A 474 30.61 25.67 9.29
N LEU A 475 29.38 25.39 9.69
CA LEU A 475 28.18 25.84 8.97
C LEU A 475 28.05 27.37 8.96
N ALA A 476 28.49 28.03 10.04
CA ALA A 476 28.49 29.49 10.14
C ALA A 476 29.40 30.16 9.09
N THR A 477 30.49 29.52 8.65
CA THR A 477 31.35 30.08 7.58
C THR A 477 30.65 30.15 6.23
N TYR A 478 29.59 29.36 6.04
CA TYR A 478 28.74 29.37 4.84
C TYR A 478 27.47 30.24 5.03
N GLY A 479 27.37 31.00 6.12
CA GLY A 479 26.20 31.82 6.42
C GLY A 479 24.98 31.04 6.91
N ILE A 480 25.14 29.77 7.30
CA ILE A 480 24.05 28.92 7.80
C ILE A 480 24.02 29.01 9.32
N GLN A 481 22.95 29.61 9.86
CA GLN A 481 22.74 29.70 11.31
C GLN A 481 22.06 28.43 11.83
N THR A 482 22.65 27.79 12.85
CA THR A 482 22.13 26.58 13.50
C THR A 482 22.22 26.73 15.02
N GLN A 483 21.42 25.96 15.77
CA GLN A 483 21.54 25.83 17.22
C GLN A 483 22.14 24.45 17.59
N THR A 484 22.75 24.33 18.75
CA THR A 484 23.15 23.02 19.31
C THR A 484 22.08 22.47 20.27
N PRO A 485 22.09 21.16 20.60
CA PRO A 485 21.16 20.59 21.59
C PRO A 485 21.17 21.29 22.96
N VAL A 486 22.27 21.92 23.36
CA VAL A 486 22.37 22.68 24.62
C VAL A 486 21.76 24.08 24.48
N GLU A 487 21.91 24.73 23.32
CA GLU A 487 21.38 26.07 23.08
C GLU A 487 19.85 26.13 22.91
N ILE A 488 19.18 24.98 22.77
CA ILE A 488 17.72 24.93 22.70
C ILE A 488 17.05 24.89 24.07
N GLU A 489 17.81 24.72 25.16
CA GLU A 489 17.27 24.75 26.53
C GLU A 489 16.42 26.02 26.77
N PRO A 490 15.28 25.92 27.46
CA PRO A 490 14.78 24.79 28.26
C PRO A 490 14.05 23.68 27.47
N LEU A 491 14.06 23.71 26.14
CA LEU A 491 13.51 22.61 25.34
C LEU A 491 14.42 21.39 25.39
N LYS A 492 13.83 20.20 25.51
CA LYS A 492 14.56 18.93 25.39
C LYS A 492 14.47 18.43 23.94
N LEU A 493 15.60 18.01 23.35
CA LEU A 493 15.60 17.30 22.06
C LEU A 493 15.49 15.80 22.30
N TRP A 494 14.42 15.16 21.85
CA TRP A 494 14.27 13.72 21.94
C TRP A 494 14.42 13.06 20.57
N PRO A 495 15.14 11.92 20.48
CA PRO A 495 15.02 11.06 19.32
C PRO A 495 13.61 10.44 19.27
N PRO A 496 13.06 10.15 18.08
CA PRO A 496 11.73 9.54 17.95
C PRO A 496 11.55 8.26 18.79
N GLY A 497 12.57 7.41 18.90
CA GLY A 497 12.55 6.19 19.71
C GLY A 497 12.26 6.46 21.19
N THR A 498 12.77 7.56 21.76
CA THR A 498 12.45 7.95 23.15
C THR A 498 10.98 8.34 23.28
N LEU A 499 10.42 9.05 22.31
CA LEU A 499 9.00 9.39 22.30
C LEU A 499 8.11 8.14 22.12
N VAL A 500 8.55 7.16 21.34
CA VAL A 500 7.85 5.86 21.20
C VAL A 500 7.82 5.11 22.53
N LYS A 501 8.92 5.11 23.28
CA LYS A 501 8.99 4.54 24.63
C LYS A 501 8.07 5.27 25.60
N ALA A 502 8.06 6.61 25.57
CA ALA A 502 7.13 7.40 26.39
C ALA A 502 5.67 7.09 26.05
N SER A 503 5.36 6.95 24.76
CA SER A 503 4.02 6.63 24.28
C SER A 503 3.53 5.23 24.70
N ALA A 504 4.43 4.31 25.09
CA ALA A 504 4.03 2.98 25.55
C ALA A 504 3.16 3.01 26.81
N PHE A 505 3.28 4.05 27.64
CA PHE A 505 2.43 4.24 28.82
C PHE A 505 0.97 4.60 28.48
N MET A 506 0.70 5.03 27.24
CA MET A 506 -0.64 5.39 26.78
C MET A 506 -1.56 4.18 26.77
N GLY A 507 -2.64 4.21 27.55
CA GLY A 507 -3.56 3.07 27.70
C GLY A 507 -2.98 1.88 28.49
N PHE A 508 -1.85 2.05 29.19
CA PHE A 508 -1.32 1.02 30.07
C PHE A 508 -2.27 0.75 31.23
N ASN A 509 -2.58 -0.53 31.49
CA ASN A 509 -3.38 -0.92 32.63
C ASN A 509 -2.98 -2.30 33.15
N ARG A 510 -2.34 -2.33 34.32
CA ARG A 510 -1.90 -3.57 34.97
C ARG A 510 -3.04 -4.53 35.34
N ARG A 511 -4.24 -4.02 35.68
CA ARG A 511 -5.37 -4.85 36.12
C ARG A 511 -6.00 -5.64 34.98
N LEU A 512 -5.99 -5.07 33.77
CA LEU A 512 -6.49 -5.71 32.54
C LEU A 512 -5.38 -6.40 31.72
N GLY A 513 -4.14 -6.44 32.21
CA GLY A 513 -3.01 -7.00 31.45
C GLY A 513 -2.58 -6.15 30.24
N LEU A 514 -3.10 -4.93 30.08
CA LEU A 514 -2.84 -4.08 28.92
C LEU A 514 -1.49 -3.36 29.05
N LYS A 515 -0.62 -3.54 28.05
CA LYS A 515 0.74 -2.96 28.03
C LYS A 515 0.81 -1.55 27.42
N GLY A 516 -0.33 -1.01 26.97
CA GLY A 516 -0.43 0.31 26.35
C GLY A 516 -0.06 0.34 24.86
N ARG A 517 0.38 1.50 24.34
CA ARG A 517 0.66 1.65 22.90
C ARG A 517 1.80 0.71 22.49
N PRO A 518 1.65 -0.09 21.43
CA PRO A 518 2.74 -0.91 20.92
C PRO A 518 3.92 -0.03 20.46
N PRO A 519 5.16 -0.55 20.42
CA PRO A 519 6.35 0.23 20.05
C PRO A 519 6.37 0.50 18.53
N ARG A 520 5.47 1.37 18.07
CA ARG A 520 5.26 1.74 16.66
C ARG A 520 6.01 3.06 16.41
N PRO A 521 6.83 3.15 15.35
CA PRO A 521 7.52 4.39 15.01
C PRO A 521 6.50 5.49 14.69
N LEU A 522 6.86 6.72 15.05
CA LEU A 522 6.10 7.91 14.66
C LEU A 522 6.48 8.33 13.24
N GLY A 523 5.50 8.78 12.47
CA GLY A 523 5.76 9.32 11.14
C GLY A 523 6.14 10.80 11.19
N CYS A 524 6.20 11.39 10.00
CA CYS A 524 6.58 12.79 9.83
C CYS A 524 5.58 13.75 10.50
N LEU A 525 4.29 13.43 10.55
CA LEU A 525 3.30 14.29 11.20
C LEU A 525 3.46 14.29 12.72
N GLY A 526 3.67 13.11 13.33
CA GLY A 526 3.94 12.98 14.76
C GLY A 526 5.25 13.65 15.16
N ALA A 527 6.34 13.41 14.43
CA ALA A 527 7.65 14.01 14.72
C ALA A 527 7.65 15.54 14.57
N SER A 528 6.72 16.12 13.80
CA SER A 528 6.68 17.56 13.51
C SER A 528 5.90 18.41 14.53
N LYS A 529 5.75 17.89 15.76
CA LYS A 529 5.03 18.54 16.88
C LYS A 529 5.99 18.85 18.04
N TYR A 530 5.55 19.75 18.91
CA TYR A 530 6.07 19.83 20.27
C TYR A 530 5.27 18.92 21.19
N TYR A 531 5.94 18.36 22.20
CA TYR A 531 5.30 17.54 23.22
C TYR A 531 5.52 18.14 24.60
N ARG A 532 4.44 18.31 25.36
CA ARG A 532 4.50 18.69 26.78
C ARG A 532 4.54 17.42 27.62
N VAL A 533 5.60 17.24 28.40
CA VAL A 533 5.83 16.05 29.22
C VAL A 533 6.30 16.49 30.61
N SER A 534 5.48 16.23 31.65
CA SER A 534 5.78 16.58 33.06
C SER A 534 6.34 18.01 33.23
N GLY A 535 5.69 18.99 32.58
CA GLY A 535 6.09 20.40 32.64
C GLY A 535 7.29 20.81 31.76
N SER A 536 7.97 19.86 31.12
CA SER A 536 9.00 20.12 30.10
C SER A 536 8.37 20.19 28.70
N THR A 537 8.98 20.95 27.79
CA THR A 537 8.61 20.95 26.36
C THR A 537 9.70 20.21 25.59
N VAL A 538 9.27 19.24 24.79
CA VAL A 538 10.13 18.35 24.01
C VAL A 538 9.95 18.67 22.53
N LEU A 539 11.06 18.79 21.82
CA LEU A 539 11.15 18.82 20.37
C LEU A 539 11.65 17.45 19.88
N VAL A 540 11.05 16.94 18.80
CA VAL A 540 11.47 15.67 18.18
C VAL A 540 11.95 15.96 16.77
N PHE A 541 13.01 15.28 16.34
CA PHE A 541 13.49 15.32 14.96
C PHE A 541 12.97 14.11 14.18
N PRO A 542 12.80 14.19 12.85
CA PRO A 542 12.32 13.07 12.04
C PRO A 542 13.20 11.81 12.17
N HIS A 543 12.57 10.63 12.03
CA HIS A 543 13.25 9.32 12.08
C HIS A 543 14.38 9.18 11.05
N LEU A 544 14.32 9.95 9.95
CA LEU A 544 15.38 10.11 8.95
C LEU A 544 16.77 10.41 9.56
N PHE A 545 16.81 11.10 10.71
CA PHE A 545 18.06 11.48 11.37
C PHE A 545 18.39 10.62 12.60
N GLU A 546 17.55 9.66 12.98
CA GLU A 546 17.79 8.80 14.15
C GLU A 546 18.69 7.61 13.80
N ASP A 547 18.29 6.83 12.80
CA ASP A 547 18.86 5.52 12.53
C ASP A 547 20.11 5.59 11.63
N GLN A 548 21.21 4.99 12.11
CA GLN A 548 22.37 4.62 11.27
C GLN A 548 22.23 3.19 10.69
N SER A 549 21.14 2.49 11.02
CA SER A 549 20.93 1.09 10.66
C SER A 549 20.72 0.89 9.15
N PHE A 550 20.21 1.89 8.42
CA PHE A 550 20.11 1.84 6.95
C PHE A 550 20.92 2.94 6.27
N TYR A 551 21.62 2.58 5.21
CA TYR A 551 22.70 3.38 4.61
C TYR A 551 22.26 4.53 3.70
N PHE A 552 20.95 4.74 3.50
CA PHE A 552 20.46 5.84 2.66
C PHE A 552 20.88 7.22 3.15
N SER A 553 21.13 7.39 4.45
CA SER A 553 21.60 8.66 5.00
C SER A 553 22.97 9.10 4.45
N TYR A 554 23.75 8.18 3.88
CA TYR A 554 25.03 8.51 3.25
C TYR A 554 24.88 9.06 1.83
N ASP A 555 23.75 8.86 1.16
CA ASP A 555 23.46 9.53 -0.11
C ASP A 555 22.78 10.86 0.18
N ILE A 556 23.57 11.93 0.20
CA ILE A 556 23.08 13.28 0.50
C ILE A 556 22.00 13.74 -0.48
N LYS A 557 22.05 13.31 -1.74
CA LYS A 557 21.02 13.66 -2.72
C LYS A 557 19.71 12.95 -2.40
N ALA A 558 19.77 11.67 -2.04
CA ALA A 558 18.59 10.94 -1.58
C ALA A 558 18.03 11.54 -0.28
N LEU A 559 18.88 11.93 0.67
CA LEU A 559 18.50 12.59 1.92
C LEU A 559 17.75 13.91 1.65
N ILE A 560 18.29 14.78 0.80
CA ILE A 560 17.66 16.06 0.43
C ILE A 560 16.29 15.84 -0.21
N GLU A 561 16.19 14.88 -1.13
CA GLU A 561 14.93 14.54 -1.77
C GLU A 561 13.90 14.00 -0.77
N GLU A 562 14.32 13.22 0.22
CA GLU A 562 13.41 12.73 1.27
C GLU A 562 12.93 13.86 2.18
N VAL A 563 13.82 14.78 2.56
CA VAL A 563 13.44 16.00 3.30
C VAL A 563 12.42 16.81 2.51
N LYS A 564 12.62 17.00 1.20
CA LYS A 564 11.65 17.68 0.34
C LYS A 564 10.30 16.96 0.30
N ASN A 565 10.31 15.62 0.18
CA ASN A 565 9.09 14.81 0.23
C ASN A 565 8.35 15.00 1.56
N ASP A 566 9.07 15.02 2.67
CA ASP A 566 8.51 15.29 4.00
C ASP A 566 7.87 16.67 4.07
N LEU A 567 8.53 17.71 3.56
CA LEU A 567 7.96 19.06 3.52
C LEU A 567 6.69 19.13 2.67
N ILE A 568 6.69 18.49 1.49
CA ILE A 568 5.51 18.40 0.63
C ILE A 568 4.39 17.65 1.35
N PHE A 569 4.72 16.52 2.00
CA PHE A 569 3.78 15.70 2.75
C PHE A 569 3.14 16.48 3.90
N LEU A 570 3.93 17.16 4.73
CA LEU A 570 3.45 18.05 5.78
C LEU A 570 2.56 19.14 5.20
N SER A 571 2.98 19.80 4.12
CA SER A 571 2.19 20.88 3.51
C SER A 571 0.81 20.41 3.05
N LYS A 572 0.70 19.16 2.59
CA LYS A 572 -0.53 18.57 2.02
C LYS A 572 -1.42 17.95 3.09
N TRP A 573 -0.85 17.25 4.06
CA TRP A 573 -1.57 16.40 5.02
C TRP A 573 -1.66 16.95 6.44
N TRP A 574 -1.02 18.09 6.75
CA TRP A 574 -1.20 18.74 8.05
C TRP A 574 -2.63 19.23 8.23
N ARG A 575 -3.29 18.71 9.26
CA ARG A 575 -4.71 18.92 9.59
C ARG A 575 -4.88 19.12 11.09
N MET A 576 -3.98 19.85 11.72
CA MET A 576 -3.99 20.10 13.16
C MET A 576 -3.83 21.59 13.44
N LYS A 577 -4.29 22.02 14.62
CA LYS A 577 -4.12 23.39 15.09
C LYS A 577 -2.64 23.69 15.36
N GLY A 578 -2.17 24.83 14.87
CA GLY A 578 -0.75 25.22 14.93
C GLY A 578 0.03 24.78 13.70
N ARG A 579 1.25 25.31 13.55
CA ARG A 579 2.13 25.01 12.40
C ARG A 579 3.02 23.79 12.68
N PRO A 580 3.38 23.00 11.66
CA PRO A 580 4.34 21.90 11.81
C PRO A 580 5.76 22.45 12.00
N ASN A 581 6.52 21.78 12.86
CA ASN A 581 7.92 22.09 13.17
C ASN A 581 8.80 20.96 12.66
N TYR A 582 9.57 21.22 11.61
CA TYR A 582 10.50 20.25 11.05
C TYR A 582 11.92 20.53 11.56
N CYS A 583 12.44 19.63 12.39
CA CYS A 583 13.78 19.74 12.97
C CYS A 583 14.80 18.97 12.13
N PHE A 584 15.65 19.70 11.40
CA PHE A 584 16.76 19.13 10.63
C PHE A 584 18.01 19.02 11.51
N LEU A 585 18.42 17.79 11.85
CA LEU A 585 19.65 17.53 12.60
C LEU A 585 20.82 17.28 11.65
N VAL A 586 21.72 18.25 11.53
CA VAL A 586 22.95 18.14 10.73
C VAL A 586 24.00 17.37 11.53
N LYS A 587 24.53 16.31 10.92
CA LYS A 587 25.61 15.48 11.48
C LYS A 587 26.94 15.78 10.80
N GLU A 588 28.05 15.56 11.50
CA GLU A 588 29.40 15.80 10.97
C GLU A 588 29.70 14.92 9.75
N ASP A 589 29.24 13.65 9.77
CA ASP A 589 29.39 12.70 8.66
C ASP A 589 28.80 13.24 7.33
N MET A 590 27.78 14.10 7.39
CA MET A 590 27.12 14.67 6.21
C MET A 590 27.92 15.78 5.53
N ILE A 591 28.84 16.42 6.26
CA ILE A 591 29.70 17.49 5.75
C ILE A 591 31.09 16.97 5.37
N ILE A 592 31.52 15.86 5.97
CA ILE A 592 32.83 15.21 5.70
C ILE A 592 32.79 14.41 4.39
N GLY A 593 31.66 13.77 4.07
CA GLY A 593 31.53 12.88 2.92
C GLY A 593 31.33 13.57 1.58
N HIS A 594 31.25 12.75 0.53
CA HIS A 594 30.77 13.19 -0.78
C HIS A 594 29.34 13.73 -0.67
N GLY A 595 28.97 14.71 -1.49
CA GLY A 595 27.65 15.34 -1.41
C GLY A 595 27.60 16.63 -0.58
N ARG A 596 28.71 17.04 0.05
CA ARG A 596 28.75 18.21 0.95
C ARG A 596 28.29 19.50 0.28
N GLU A 597 28.62 19.69 -1.00
CA GLU A 597 28.29 20.93 -1.70
C GLU A 597 26.80 21.01 -1.97
N GLN A 598 26.16 19.90 -2.34
CA GLN A 598 24.73 19.80 -2.53
C GLN A 598 24.01 20.06 -1.20
N LEU A 599 24.51 19.52 -0.08
CA LEU A 599 23.94 19.80 1.24
C LEU A 599 24.05 21.27 1.60
N ILE A 600 25.24 21.88 1.48
CA ILE A 600 25.44 23.29 1.79
C ILE A 600 24.56 24.17 0.90
N ARG A 601 24.52 23.92 -0.41
CA ARG A 601 23.63 24.64 -1.35
C ARG A 601 22.17 24.49 -0.96
N PHE A 602 21.74 23.29 -0.56
CA PHE A 602 20.37 23.06 -0.09
C PHE A 602 20.09 23.84 1.20
N LEU A 603 20.96 23.77 2.22
CA LEU A 603 20.79 24.49 3.49
C LEU A 603 20.76 26.02 3.28
N VAL A 604 21.59 26.55 2.38
CA VAL A 604 21.54 27.97 1.98
C VAL A 604 20.22 28.27 1.26
N SER A 605 19.75 27.38 0.38
CA SER A 605 18.49 27.58 -0.35
C SER A 605 17.27 27.67 0.58
N LEU A 606 17.33 27.08 1.79
CA LEU A 606 16.25 27.19 2.78
C LEU A 606 15.98 28.64 3.22
N GLN A 607 16.95 29.56 3.05
CA GLN A 607 16.79 30.99 3.33
C GLN A 607 15.84 31.69 2.35
N SER A 608 15.52 31.08 1.20
CA SER A 608 14.59 31.63 0.19
C SER A 608 13.11 31.53 0.59
N ASN A 609 12.79 30.96 1.75
CA ASN A 609 11.43 30.75 2.28
C ASN A 609 10.52 29.83 1.45
N TYR A 610 11.03 29.22 0.36
CA TYR A 610 10.30 28.25 -0.46
C TYR A 610 11.18 27.07 -0.84
N VAL A 611 10.61 25.86 -0.78
CA VAL A 611 11.25 24.62 -1.25
C VAL A 611 10.21 23.82 -2.02
N ASP A 612 10.44 23.59 -3.32
CA ASP A 612 9.56 22.82 -4.21
C ASP A 612 8.06 23.19 -4.08
N GLY A 613 7.77 24.50 -4.01
CA GLY A 613 6.41 25.05 -3.88
C GLY A 613 5.85 25.07 -2.45
N VAL A 614 6.59 24.55 -1.47
CA VAL A 614 6.22 24.60 -0.04
C VAL A 614 6.80 25.85 0.60
N ARG A 615 5.95 26.65 1.24
CA ARG A 615 6.39 27.80 2.03
C ARG A 615 7.00 27.35 3.35
N ILE A 616 8.23 27.77 3.62
CA ILE A 616 8.97 27.47 4.84
C ILE A 616 9.37 28.75 5.57
N VAL A 617 9.59 28.66 6.88
CA VAL A 617 10.12 29.74 7.72
C VAL A 617 11.23 29.19 8.60
N LEU A 618 12.45 29.66 8.41
CA LEU A 618 13.59 29.33 9.27
C LEU A 618 13.53 30.16 10.57
N GLY A 619 13.88 29.53 11.70
CA GLY A 619 13.95 30.23 12.97
C GLY A 619 14.45 29.37 14.12
N ARG A 620 14.59 29.98 15.28
CA ARG A 620 15.01 29.29 16.51
C ARG A 620 13.88 28.44 17.07
N ALA A 621 14.23 27.29 17.64
CA ALA A 621 13.27 26.33 18.19
C ALA A 621 12.34 26.96 19.24
N GLN A 622 12.85 27.84 20.10
CA GLN A 622 12.06 28.49 21.16
C GLN A 622 11.00 29.47 20.62
N ASN A 623 11.29 30.14 19.49
CA ASN A 623 10.39 31.14 18.91
C ASN A 623 9.14 30.50 18.31
N PHE A 624 9.22 29.24 17.89
CA PHE A 624 8.12 28.55 17.24
C PHE A 624 7.16 27.87 18.20
N VAL A 625 7.50 27.69 19.48
CA VAL A 625 6.63 27.03 20.47
C VAL A 625 5.23 27.68 20.52
N ALA A 626 5.14 29.01 20.48
CA ALA A 626 3.87 29.73 20.56
C ALA A 626 2.97 29.59 19.31
N THR A 627 3.55 29.23 18.17
CA THR A 627 2.84 29.11 16.88
C THR A 627 2.78 27.68 16.34
N GLY A 628 3.54 26.77 16.95
CA GLY A 628 3.59 25.36 16.63
C GLY A 628 2.40 24.57 17.19
N CYS A 629 2.26 23.33 16.72
CA CYS A 629 1.33 22.38 17.32
C CYS A 629 1.96 21.73 18.56
N ILE A 630 1.22 21.76 19.68
CA ILE A 630 1.64 21.17 20.96
C ILE A 630 0.67 20.05 21.32
N ASP A 631 1.23 18.87 21.56
CA ASP A 631 0.54 17.73 22.14
C ASP A 631 0.92 17.57 23.62
N HIS A 632 -0.02 17.12 24.45
CA HIS A 632 0.22 16.93 25.88
C HIS A 632 0.25 15.44 26.21
N LEU A 633 1.36 14.94 26.76
CA LEU A 633 1.50 13.54 27.16
C LEU A 633 1.21 13.37 28.64
N ASP A 634 0.03 13.80 29.07
CA ASP A 634 -0.37 13.86 30.47
C ASP A 634 -0.57 12.47 31.11
N PHE A 635 -0.65 11.41 30.29
CA PHE A 635 -0.64 10.02 30.76
C PHE A 635 0.75 9.56 31.23
N PHE A 636 1.81 10.28 30.87
CA PHE A 636 3.18 9.88 31.14
C PHE A 636 3.55 10.14 32.61
N PRO A 637 4.03 9.14 33.37
CA PRO A 637 4.29 9.31 34.79
C PRO A 637 5.47 10.24 35.09
N ASP A 638 5.32 11.14 36.06
CA ASP A 638 6.38 12.07 36.46
C ASP A 638 7.68 11.38 36.91
N TRP A 639 7.58 10.22 37.58
CA TRP A 639 8.76 9.46 38.00
C TRP A 639 9.54 8.90 36.79
N ALA A 640 8.87 8.56 35.70
CA ALA A 640 9.51 8.04 34.50
C ALA A 640 10.21 9.18 33.73
N ALA A 641 9.60 10.37 33.71
CA ALA A 641 10.15 11.57 33.09
C ALA A 641 11.50 12.03 33.68
N ASN A 642 11.77 11.68 34.93
CA ASN A 642 13.00 12.02 35.63
C ASN A 642 14.11 10.96 35.50
N SER A 643 13.88 9.87 34.76
CA SER A 643 14.92 8.86 34.54
C SER A 643 15.91 9.29 33.44
N GLU A 644 17.16 8.82 33.54
CA GLU A 644 18.25 9.16 32.60
C GLU A 644 17.88 8.87 31.13
N GLU A 645 17.01 7.88 30.90
CA GLU A 645 16.53 7.50 29.57
C GLU A 645 15.76 8.63 28.85
N PHE A 646 15.16 9.57 29.60
CA PHE A 646 14.34 10.67 29.07
C PHE A 646 14.99 12.07 29.26
N GLU A 647 16.27 12.14 29.63
CA GLU A 647 17.01 13.41 29.75
C GLU A 647 17.17 14.15 28.42
N GLY A 648 17.00 13.46 27.29
CA GLY A 648 17.16 14.00 25.94
C GLY A 648 18.56 13.83 25.37
N LEU A 649 18.74 14.24 24.12
CA LEU A 649 20.00 14.06 23.40
C LEU A 649 21.06 15.03 23.95
N LYS A 650 22.08 14.50 24.63
CA LYS A 650 23.23 15.28 25.11
C LYS A 650 24.13 15.70 23.94
N GLN A 651 24.70 16.89 24.02
CA GLN A 651 25.68 17.38 23.04
C GLN A 651 26.90 16.45 22.97
N LEU A 652 27.35 16.15 21.76
CA LEU A 652 28.62 15.44 21.56
C LEU A 652 29.78 16.44 21.71
N TYR A 653 30.59 16.24 22.76
CA TYR A 653 31.84 16.97 22.97
C TYR A 653 32.97 16.29 22.18
N GLY A 654 33.03 16.55 20.87
CA GLY A 654 34.11 16.05 19.99
C GLY A 654 33.68 14.86 19.13
N GLY A 655 33.87 15.04 17.82
CA GLY A 655 33.41 14.14 16.76
C GLY A 655 34.09 12.78 16.77
N ARG A 656 33.32 11.76 16.37
CA ARG A 656 33.68 10.35 16.27
C ARG A 656 34.90 10.00 15.38
N SER A 657 35.76 10.92 14.90
CA SER A 657 36.98 10.49 14.16
C SER A 657 38.16 11.47 14.00
N PHE A 658 38.08 12.81 14.17
CA PHE A 658 39.22 13.66 13.77
C PHE A 658 39.51 14.85 14.69
N ARG A 659 40.81 15.14 14.87
CA ARG A 659 41.33 16.16 15.80
C ARG A 659 41.38 17.56 15.17
N SER A 660 41.36 17.69 13.83
CA SER A 660 41.47 19.00 13.15
C SER A 660 40.58 19.15 11.89
N LEU A 661 40.23 20.40 11.55
CA LEU A 661 39.59 20.77 10.28
C LEU A 661 40.48 20.50 9.05
N THR A 662 41.79 20.37 9.26
CA THR A 662 42.76 19.99 8.21
C THR A 662 42.71 18.51 7.86
N ASP A 663 42.07 17.68 8.68
CA ASP A 663 41.93 16.23 8.47
C ASP A 663 40.69 15.88 7.62
N LEU A 664 39.92 16.90 7.20
CA LEU A 664 38.84 16.73 6.23
C LEU A 664 39.42 16.21 4.90
N PRO A 665 38.91 15.10 4.34
CA PRO A 665 39.36 14.61 3.04
C PRO A 665 39.29 15.74 2.01
N ARG A 666 40.38 16.00 1.28
CA ARG A 666 40.35 16.90 0.14
C ARG A 666 39.37 16.32 -0.90
N VAL A 667 38.29 17.06 -1.12
CA VAL A 667 37.21 16.70 -2.03
C VAL A 667 37.70 16.80 -3.48
N LEU A 668 37.40 15.77 -4.26
CA LEU A 668 37.45 15.78 -5.71
C LEU A 668 36.07 16.26 -6.20
N ASP A 669 36.04 17.12 -7.23
CA ASP A 669 34.81 17.75 -7.73
C ASP A 669 33.72 16.72 -8.12
N ASP A 670 32.46 17.07 -7.84
CA ASP A 670 31.29 16.20 -7.88
C ASP A 670 30.77 15.81 -9.29
N GLU A 671 31.34 16.33 -10.40
CA GLU A 671 30.80 16.03 -11.74
C GLU A 671 31.11 14.62 -12.25
N ASP A 672 31.93 13.82 -11.54
CA ASP A 672 32.53 12.63 -12.13
C ASP A 672 32.48 11.35 -11.26
N LEU A 673 31.63 11.12 -10.25
CA LEU A 673 31.73 9.85 -9.50
C LEU A 673 31.38 8.59 -10.34
N ASP A 674 30.37 8.68 -11.22
CA ASP A 674 30.05 7.63 -12.21
C ASP A 674 31.11 7.55 -13.34
N ALA A 675 31.86 8.65 -13.57
CA ALA A 675 33.01 8.69 -14.47
C ALA A 675 34.34 8.23 -13.81
N LEU A 676 34.43 8.32 -12.48
CA LEU A 676 35.60 7.99 -11.62
C LEU A 676 35.70 6.49 -11.33
N LEU A 677 34.57 5.78 -11.34
CA LEU A 677 34.54 4.32 -11.31
C LEU A 677 34.35 3.80 -12.74
N PRO A 678 35.39 3.61 -13.56
CA PRO A 678 35.23 3.00 -14.88
C PRO A 678 34.87 1.51 -14.75
N ALA A 679 34.31 0.94 -15.82
CA ALA A 679 33.79 -0.44 -15.85
C ALA A 679 34.78 -1.50 -15.31
N PRO A 680 36.10 -1.45 -15.64
CA PRO A 680 37.07 -2.39 -15.10
C PRO A 680 37.22 -2.33 -13.57
N LEU A 681 37.12 -1.13 -12.98
CA LEU A 681 37.23 -0.95 -11.54
C LEU A 681 35.99 -1.49 -10.81
N VAL A 682 34.81 -1.27 -11.36
CA VAL A 682 33.56 -1.79 -10.78
C VAL A 682 33.52 -3.32 -10.79
N ILE A 683 33.99 -3.96 -11.87
CA ILE A 683 34.13 -5.42 -11.92
C ILE A 683 35.15 -5.89 -10.86
N ALA A 684 36.30 -5.23 -10.75
CA ALA A 684 37.33 -5.61 -9.78
C ALA A 684 36.86 -5.46 -8.33
N ILE A 685 36.12 -4.40 -8.00
CA ILE A 685 35.51 -4.22 -6.67
C ILE A 685 34.51 -5.35 -6.39
N ALA A 686 33.65 -5.66 -7.36
CA ALA A 686 32.66 -6.73 -7.20
C ALA A 686 33.31 -8.10 -6.96
N ASP A 687 34.39 -8.43 -7.67
CA ASP A 687 35.11 -9.69 -7.46
C ASP A 687 35.90 -9.71 -6.14
N ALA A 688 36.49 -8.56 -5.75
CA ALA A 688 37.20 -8.42 -4.48
C ALA A 688 36.31 -8.67 -3.24
N THR A 689 34.99 -8.44 -3.34
CA THR A 689 34.04 -8.75 -2.26
C THR A 689 33.76 -10.25 -2.06
N ASN A 690 34.27 -11.11 -2.94
CA ASN A 690 34.02 -12.54 -2.87
C ASN A 690 34.81 -13.20 -1.72
N ARG A 691 34.10 -13.71 -0.71
CA ARG A 691 34.70 -14.39 0.45
C ARG A 691 35.61 -15.56 0.09
N ARG A 692 35.45 -16.16 -1.10
CA ARG A 692 36.24 -17.31 -1.56
C ARG A 692 37.75 -17.02 -1.58
N HIS A 693 38.14 -15.76 -1.76
CA HIS A 693 39.55 -15.33 -1.69
C HIS A 693 40.20 -15.61 -0.33
N PHE A 694 39.43 -15.58 0.76
CA PHE A 694 39.89 -15.83 2.13
C PHE A 694 39.62 -17.26 2.62
N LYS A 695 38.92 -18.09 1.82
CA LYS A 695 38.49 -19.44 2.21
C LYS A 695 39.65 -20.37 2.65
N LYS A 696 40.85 -20.17 2.10
CA LYS A 696 42.04 -21.00 2.39
C LYS A 696 42.92 -20.44 3.51
N MET A 697 42.65 -19.24 4.02
CA MET A 697 43.44 -18.58 5.07
C MET A 697 43.01 -19.03 6.47
N SER A 698 43.95 -19.02 7.42
CA SER A 698 43.65 -19.30 8.84
C SER A 698 42.91 -18.13 9.48
N ASP A 699 42.15 -18.40 10.55
CA ASP A 699 41.42 -17.33 11.25
C ASP A 699 42.37 -16.26 11.79
N SER A 700 43.54 -16.64 12.29
CA SER A 700 44.58 -15.69 12.76
C SER A 700 45.05 -14.76 11.65
N ASP A 701 45.25 -15.25 10.43
CA ASP A 701 45.67 -14.43 9.29
C ASP A 701 44.56 -13.46 8.85
N ILE A 702 43.30 -13.91 8.89
CA ILE A 702 42.14 -13.06 8.55
C ILE A 702 41.96 -11.96 9.61
N VAL A 703 42.12 -12.29 10.89
CA VAL A 703 42.08 -11.30 11.98
C VAL A 703 43.24 -10.30 11.86
N ASN A 704 44.45 -10.77 11.57
CA ASN A 704 45.60 -9.89 11.34
C ASN A 704 45.36 -8.94 10.14
N PHE A 705 44.70 -9.41 9.09
CA PHE A 705 44.31 -8.57 7.96
C PHE A 705 43.29 -7.48 8.35
N VAL A 706 42.23 -7.84 9.08
CA VAL A 706 41.18 -6.91 9.51
C VAL A 706 41.71 -5.86 10.50
N LEU A 707 42.58 -6.27 11.43
CA LEU A 707 43.17 -5.40 12.46
C LEU A 707 44.37 -4.58 11.97
N HIS A 708 44.76 -4.70 10.71
CA HIS A 708 45.90 -3.97 10.18
C HIS A 708 45.57 -2.47 10.03
N ASP A 709 46.32 -1.60 10.71
CA ASP A 709 46.15 -0.14 10.72
C ASP A 709 46.82 0.58 9.52
N GLY A 710 47.62 -0.14 8.71
CA GLY A 710 48.41 0.40 7.59
C GLY A 710 47.88 0.08 6.18
N ASN A 711 48.73 0.26 5.15
CA ASN A 711 48.39 -0.11 3.77
C ASN A 711 48.37 -1.64 3.61
N ARG A 712 47.19 -2.22 3.34
CA ARG A 712 47.00 -3.68 3.19
C ARG A 712 47.29 -4.20 1.79
N GLN A 713 47.74 -3.37 0.86
CA GLN A 713 47.92 -3.75 -0.55
C GLN A 713 48.83 -4.98 -0.77
N GLU A 714 49.86 -5.14 0.06
CA GLU A 714 50.76 -6.31 0.00
C GLU A 714 50.12 -7.59 0.55
N LEU A 715 49.12 -7.44 1.42
CA LEU A 715 48.39 -8.53 2.09
C LEU A 715 47.17 -9.00 1.29
N TRP A 716 46.83 -8.34 0.18
CA TRP A 716 45.65 -8.63 -0.62
C TRP A 716 45.69 -10.03 -1.25
N PRO A 717 44.74 -10.92 -0.90
CA PRO A 717 44.61 -12.22 -1.58
C PRO A 717 44.13 -12.07 -3.02
N TYR A 718 43.31 -11.04 -3.30
CA TYR A 718 42.85 -10.71 -4.65
C TYR A 718 43.68 -9.57 -5.24
N LYS A 719 44.23 -9.79 -6.44
CA LYS A 719 44.97 -8.78 -7.21
C LYS A 719 44.22 -8.42 -8.49
N PRO A 720 43.95 -7.13 -8.75
CA PRO A 720 43.30 -6.71 -10.00
C PRO A 720 44.12 -7.11 -11.23
N PRO A 721 43.47 -7.38 -12.38
CA PRO A 721 44.16 -7.71 -13.62
C PRO A 721 44.98 -6.54 -14.18
N ASP A 722 46.10 -6.83 -14.84
CA ASP A 722 46.97 -5.82 -15.45
C ASP A 722 46.22 -5.04 -16.57
N PRO A 723 46.44 -3.71 -16.70
CA PRO A 723 45.78 -2.92 -17.73
C PRO A 723 46.26 -3.33 -19.13
N PRO A 724 45.39 -3.25 -20.17
CA PRO A 724 45.80 -3.48 -21.55
C PRO A 724 46.89 -2.48 -21.97
N LYS A 725 47.91 -2.97 -22.70
CA LYS A 725 49.10 -2.20 -23.09
C LYS A 725 48.71 -0.83 -23.68
N GLY A 726 49.15 0.26 -23.05
CA GLY A 726 48.97 1.64 -23.55
C GLY A 726 47.84 2.46 -22.93
N LYS A 727 47.12 1.95 -21.91
CA LYS A 727 46.14 2.74 -21.12
C LYS A 727 46.65 3.01 -19.70
N GLU A 728 46.27 4.16 -19.12
CA GLU A 728 46.57 4.49 -17.72
C GLU A 728 46.01 3.43 -16.75
N ASN A 729 46.76 3.15 -15.68
CA ASN A 729 46.37 2.16 -14.69
C ASN A 729 45.25 2.71 -13.79
N VAL A 730 44.02 2.34 -14.11
CA VAL A 730 42.82 2.71 -13.35
C VAL A 730 42.88 2.27 -11.88
N PHE A 731 43.58 1.18 -11.58
CA PHE A 731 43.61 0.57 -10.24
C PHE A 731 44.57 1.26 -9.26
N THR A 732 45.41 2.19 -9.72
CA THR A 732 46.42 2.86 -8.87
C THR A 732 45.93 4.18 -8.26
N THR A 733 44.72 4.63 -8.58
CA THR A 733 44.17 5.85 -7.98
C THR A 733 43.88 5.64 -6.48
N PRO A 734 44.03 6.67 -5.63
CA PRO A 734 43.76 6.54 -4.18
C PRO A 734 42.33 6.03 -3.86
N ILE A 735 41.35 6.40 -4.69
CA ILE A 735 39.96 5.93 -4.57
C ILE A 735 39.89 4.43 -4.92
N ALA A 736 40.51 4.00 -6.02
CA ALA A 736 40.50 2.59 -6.43
C ALA A 736 41.14 1.69 -5.37
N LEU A 737 42.30 2.08 -4.83
CA LEU A 737 42.98 1.34 -3.76
C LEU A 737 42.10 1.21 -2.51
N ARG A 738 41.47 2.31 -2.09
CA ARG A 738 40.56 2.33 -0.92
C ARG A 738 39.31 1.48 -1.15
N ALA A 739 38.72 1.54 -2.35
CA ALA A 739 37.52 0.79 -2.69
C ALA A 739 37.79 -0.73 -2.71
N ILE A 740 38.93 -1.14 -3.29
CA ILE A 740 39.38 -2.54 -3.30
C ILE A 740 39.71 -3.00 -1.87
N ASP A 741 40.33 -2.15 -1.05
CA ASP A 741 40.63 -2.46 0.34
C ASP A 741 39.36 -2.73 1.16
N TYR A 742 38.37 -1.83 1.07
CA TYR A 742 37.07 -2.03 1.73
C TYR A 742 36.34 -3.28 1.24
N ALA A 743 36.46 -3.61 -0.06
CA ALA A 743 35.87 -4.82 -0.62
C ALA A 743 36.51 -6.10 -0.05
N GLN A 744 37.84 -6.11 0.09
CA GLN A 744 38.56 -7.24 0.67
C GLN A 744 38.36 -7.33 2.19
N GLU A 745 38.25 -6.20 2.91
CA GLU A 745 37.86 -6.18 4.32
C GLU A 745 36.46 -6.77 4.51
N ALA A 746 35.50 -6.45 3.64
CA ALA A 746 34.18 -7.06 3.66
C ALA A 746 34.23 -8.56 3.38
N ALA A 747 35.06 -9.01 2.44
CA ALA A 747 35.24 -10.43 2.12
C ALA A 747 35.86 -11.21 3.30
N ALA A 748 36.85 -10.64 3.97
CA ALA A 748 37.48 -11.18 5.18
C ALA A 748 36.47 -11.33 6.33
N LEU A 749 35.73 -10.26 6.64
CA LEU A 749 34.69 -10.28 7.68
C LEU A 749 33.55 -11.25 7.33
N HIS A 750 33.17 -11.35 6.06
CA HIS A 750 32.16 -12.30 5.60
C HIS A 750 32.62 -13.75 5.82
N GLU A 751 33.88 -14.07 5.56
CA GLU A 751 34.41 -15.40 5.84
C GLU A 751 34.45 -15.71 7.35
N LEU A 752 34.83 -14.75 8.21
CA LEU A 752 34.75 -14.91 9.66
C LEU A 752 33.31 -15.11 10.16
N MET A 753 32.37 -14.31 9.66
CA MET A 753 30.95 -14.46 9.96
C MET A 753 30.42 -15.83 9.53
N HIS A 754 30.84 -16.33 8.36
CA HIS A 754 30.45 -17.65 7.87
C HIS A 754 31.02 -18.79 8.74
N ARG A 755 32.20 -18.62 9.35
CA ARG A 755 32.83 -19.63 10.22
C ARG A 755 32.28 -19.62 11.65
N HIS A 756 32.09 -18.42 12.23
CA HIS A 756 31.86 -18.25 13.68
C HIS A 756 30.60 -17.45 14.05
N GLY A 757 29.93 -16.81 13.09
CA GLY A 757 28.79 -15.92 13.31
C GLY A 757 29.17 -14.46 13.57
N LEU A 758 28.15 -13.60 13.73
CA LEU A 758 28.32 -12.14 13.90
C LEU A 758 28.86 -11.72 15.28
N ASP A 759 28.69 -12.57 16.28
CA ASP A 759 29.05 -12.27 17.67
C ASP A 759 30.48 -12.74 18.02
N TYR A 760 31.24 -13.23 17.03
CA TYR A 760 32.64 -13.59 17.20
C TYR A 760 33.46 -12.37 17.61
N ALA A 761 34.12 -12.45 18.77
CA ALA A 761 34.89 -11.36 19.34
C ALA A 761 36.31 -11.32 18.77
N LEU A 762 36.66 -10.17 18.22
CA LEU A 762 38.01 -9.78 17.86
C LEU A 762 38.55 -8.93 19.02
N GLN A 763 39.81 -9.11 19.40
CA GLN A 763 40.44 -8.30 20.47
C GLN A 763 41.43 -7.30 19.87
N PRO A 764 40.97 -6.16 19.30
CA PRO A 764 41.85 -5.03 19.03
C PRO A 764 42.29 -4.40 20.35
N ASN A 765 43.58 -4.42 20.66
CA ASN A 765 44.19 -3.66 21.76
C ASN A 765 43.63 -3.93 23.19
N GLY A 766 42.90 -5.02 23.40
CA GLY A 766 42.40 -5.45 24.73
C GLY A 766 40.92 -5.21 25.00
N ASP A 767 40.20 -4.46 24.16
CA ASP A 767 38.75 -4.29 24.26
C ASP A 767 38.01 -5.26 23.33
N PRO A 768 36.99 -6.00 23.79
CA PRO A 768 36.25 -6.95 22.95
C PRO A 768 35.33 -6.21 21.96
N CYS A 769 35.66 -6.27 20.67
CA CYS A 769 34.79 -5.81 19.58
C CYS A 769 34.34 -7.01 18.75
N ASN A 770 33.06 -7.13 18.44
CA ASN A 770 32.55 -8.28 17.67
C ASN A 770 32.53 -7.99 16.16
N VAL A 771 32.44 -9.04 15.34
CA VAL A 771 32.39 -8.92 13.86
C VAL A 771 31.26 -7.97 13.40
N ARG A 772 30.14 -7.93 14.13
CA ARG A 772 29.04 -6.96 13.93
C ARG A 772 29.50 -5.50 14.03
N ASP A 773 30.31 -5.15 15.02
CA ASP A 773 30.85 -3.80 15.19
C ASP A 773 31.78 -3.43 14.04
N PHE A 774 32.62 -4.38 13.60
CA PHE A 774 33.50 -4.18 12.43
C PHE A 774 32.71 -3.96 11.14
N PHE A 775 31.66 -4.75 10.88
CA PHE A 775 30.77 -4.52 9.74
C PHE A 775 30.07 -3.15 9.82
N SER A 776 29.63 -2.73 11.00
CA SER A 776 28.97 -1.43 11.19
C SER A 776 29.94 -0.28 10.94
N SER A 777 31.18 -0.40 11.42
CA SER A 777 32.27 0.56 11.17
C SER A 777 32.66 0.61 9.69
N LEU A 778 32.84 -0.55 9.05
CA LEU A 778 33.14 -0.65 7.62
C LEU A 778 32.01 -0.07 6.76
N SER A 779 30.75 -0.37 7.09
CA SER A 779 29.58 0.18 6.40
C SER A 779 29.55 1.71 6.47
N ARG A 780 29.85 2.30 7.63
CA ARG A 780 29.95 3.76 7.80
C ARG A 780 31.08 4.36 6.96
N ARG A 781 32.29 3.79 7.05
CA ARG A 781 33.45 4.26 6.27
C ARG A 781 33.20 4.14 4.76
N ALA A 782 32.66 3.02 4.30
CA ALA A 782 32.32 2.79 2.91
C ALA A 782 31.20 3.75 2.43
N GLY A 783 30.20 4.04 3.27
CA GLY A 783 29.12 4.99 2.97
C GLY A 783 29.61 6.43 2.80
N ILE A 784 30.46 6.91 3.71
CA ILE A 784 31.08 8.25 3.60
C ILE A 784 31.88 8.39 2.30
N ASN A 785 32.54 7.31 1.86
CA ASN A 785 33.31 7.23 0.61
C ASN A 785 32.49 6.77 -0.61
N GLN A 786 31.16 6.60 -0.48
CA GLN A 786 30.25 6.20 -1.56
C GLN A 786 30.60 4.87 -2.27
N ILE A 787 31.21 3.91 -1.57
CA ILE A 787 31.50 2.58 -2.13
C ILE A 787 30.29 1.66 -1.92
N TRP A 788 29.26 1.86 -2.75
CA TRP A 788 27.93 1.29 -2.54
C TRP A 788 27.84 -0.23 -2.59
N THR A 789 28.68 -0.89 -3.40
CA THR A 789 28.72 -2.37 -3.44
C THR A 789 29.07 -2.95 -2.07
N VAL A 790 30.03 -2.34 -1.36
CA VAL A 790 30.44 -2.78 -0.02
C VAL A 790 29.33 -2.46 0.99
N VAL A 791 28.77 -1.25 0.95
CA VAL A 791 27.68 -0.82 1.84
C VAL A 791 26.46 -1.73 1.75
N ARG A 792 26.04 -2.09 0.53
CA ARG A 792 24.91 -3.00 0.29
C ARG A 792 25.22 -4.38 0.84
N LEU A 793 26.43 -4.89 0.61
CA LEU A 793 26.83 -6.21 1.10
C LEU A 793 26.86 -6.24 2.63
N THR A 794 27.53 -5.29 3.29
CA THR A 794 27.61 -5.23 4.76
C THR A 794 26.23 -5.09 5.38
N SER A 795 25.36 -4.27 4.80
CA SER A 795 23.98 -4.11 5.25
C SER A 795 23.16 -5.40 5.12
N ALA A 796 23.30 -6.14 4.02
CA ALA A 796 22.65 -7.44 3.84
C ALA A 796 23.17 -8.49 4.83
N LEU A 797 24.49 -8.53 5.08
CA LEU A 797 25.12 -9.46 6.03
C LEU A 797 24.71 -9.18 7.48
N LEU A 798 24.57 -7.89 7.85
CA LEU A 798 24.05 -7.48 9.15
C LEU A 798 22.54 -7.74 9.32
N SER A 799 21.83 -8.15 8.25
CA SER A 799 20.37 -8.25 8.22
C SER A 799 19.69 -6.94 8.61
N ASN A 800 20.18 -5.82 8.09
CA ASN A 800 19.55 -4.52 8.30
C ASN A 800 18.36 -4.36 7.35
N TYR A 801 17.23 -3.93 7.90
CA TYR A 801 15.98 -3.76 7.16
C TYR A 801 15.41 -2.37 7.31
N VAL A 802 14.79 -1.87 6.24
CA VAL A 802 14.15 -0.55 6.26
C VAL A 802 12.80 -0.61 6.99
N HIS A 803 12.61 0.24 8.00
CA HIS A 803 11.34 0.34 8.74
C HIS A 803 10.13 0.69 7.86
N SER A 804 10.34 1.46 6.80
CA SER A 804 9.32 1.89 5.83
C SER A 804 8.95 0.84 4.78
N LEU A 805 9.51 -0.38 4.84
CA LEU A 805 9.26 -1.41 3.82
C LEU A 805 7.79 -1.86 3.77
N ALA A 806 7.22 -2.25 4.90
CA ALA A 806 5.83 -2.71 4.95
C ALA A 806 4.80 -1.62 4.57
N PRO A 807 4.93 -0.34 5.02
CA PRO A 807 4.14 0.76 4.49
C PRO A 807 4.23 0.92 2.98
N SER A 808 5.44 0.86 2.40
CA SER A 808 5.64 0.98 0.95
C SER A 808 5.03 -0.18 0.18
N THR A 809 5.18 -1.41 0.64
CA THR A 809 4.49 -2.58 0.07
C THR A 809 2.97 -2.40 0.12
N SER A 810 2.43 -1.90 1.23
CA SER A 810 0.99 -1.63 1.36
C SER A 810 0.50 -0.57 0.36
N ALA A 811 1.28 0.49 0.16
CA ALA A 811 0.96 1.55 -0.81
C ALA A 811 0.92 1.02 -2.25
N ILE A 812 1.84 0.12 -2.62
CA ILE A 812 1.85 -0.56 -3.92
C ILE A 812 0.55 -1.37 -4.12
N LEU A 813 0.20 -2.20 -3.12
CA LEU A 813 -1.00 -3.04 -3.15
C LEU A 813 -2.30 -2.25 -3.27
N VAL A 814 -2.39 -1.15 -2.53
CA VAL A 814 -3.56 -0.28 -2.55
C VAL A 814 -3.73 0.43 -3.89
N CYS A 815 -2.63 0.76 -4.59
CA CYS A 815 -2.69 1.27 -5.95
C CYS A 815 -3.18 0.23 -6.98
N GLY A 816 -3.61 -0.95 -6.54
CA GLY A 816 -4.10 -2.04 -7.39
C GLY A 816 -2.99 -2.80 -8.11
N LYS A 817 -1.73 -2.63 -7.66
CA LYS A 817 -0.56 -3.34 -8.21
C LYS A 817 -0.19 -4.49 -7.30
N GLN A 818 0.21 -5.63 -7.84
CA GLN A 818 0.78 -6.70 -7.02
C GLN A 818 2.31 -6.64 -7.00
N LEU A 819 2.91 -7.27 -6.01
CA LEU A 819 4.35 -7.32 -5.83
C LEU A 819 4.81 -8.78 -5.77
N THR A 820 5.87 -9.15 -6.49
CA THR A 820 6.58 -10.42 -6.27
C THR A 820 8.01 -10.19 -5.80
N ILE A 821 8.41 -10.94 -4.78
CA ILE A 821 9.75 -10.94 -4.20
C ILE A 821 10.44 -12.25 -4.59
N GLY A 822 11.67 -12.15 -5.07
CA GLY A 822 12.43 -13.29 -5.58
C GLY A 822 13.47 -12.89 -6.61
N THR A 823 14.30 -13.85 -7.00
CA THR A 823 15.32 -13.67 -8.04
C THR A 823 14.91 -14.41 -9.31
N ILE A 824 15.49 -14.06 -10.46
CA ILE A 824 15.16 -14.69 -11.76
C ILE A 824 15.43 -16.20 -11.77
N GLN A 825 16.47 -16.62 -11.05
CA GLN A 825 16.91 -18.03 -10.96
C GLN A 825 16.35 -18.74 -9.72
N GLY A 826 15.61 -18.03 -8.86
CA GLY A 826 15.04 -18.54 -7.61
C GLY A 826 13.52 -18.52 -7.60
N PRO A 827 12.90 -18.93 -6.48
CA PRO A 827 11.45 -18.86 -6.33
C PRO A 827 10.96 -17.40 -6.28
N GLU A 828 9.88 -17.11 -7.00
CA GLU A 828 9.14 -15.85 -6.89
C GLU A 828 7.89 -16.03 -6.04
N ILE A 829 7.82 -15.32 -4.91
CA ILE A 829 6.67 -15.35 -4.01
C ILE A 829 5.86 -14.06 -4.17
N ALA A 830 4.55 -14.22 -4.37
CA ALA A 830 3.64 -13.09 -4.49
C ALA A 830 3.25 -12.55 -3.11
N VAL A 831 3.41 -11.24 -2.92
CA VAL A 831 2.87 -10.50 -1.79
C VAL A 831 1.54 -9.92 -2.24
N ASN A 832 0.44 -10.56 -1.84
CA ASN A 832 -0.92 -10.22 -2.26
C ASN A 832 -1.72 -9.47 -1.17
N LYS A 833 -1.19 -9.43 0.05
CA LYS A 833 -1.76 -8.70 1.18
C LYS A 833 -0.65 -7.93 1.89
N PRO A 834 -0.97 -6.82 2.58
CA PRO A 834 -0.02 -6.17 3.47
C PRO A 834 0.52 -7.15 4.49
N THR A 835 1.84 -7.27 4.58
CA THR A 835 2.54 -8.17 5.50
C THR A 835 3.13 -7.42 6.68
N ASN A 836 3.35 -8.12 7.79
CA ASN A 836 4.08 -7.56 8.92
C ASN A 836 5.55 -7.32 8.50
N PRO A 837 6.20 -6.21 8.93
CA PRO A 837 7.64 -6.02 8.74
C PRO A 837 8.49 -7.27 8.97
N ARG A 838 8.25 -8.04 10.04
CA ARG A 838 9.03 -9.26 10.33
C ARG A 838 8.87 -10.34 9.26
N GLU A 839 7.62 -10.66 8.91
CA GLU A 839 7.31 -11.63 7.85
C GLU A 839 7.93 -11.23 6.51
N LEU A 840 7.93 -9.93 6.19
CA LEU A 840 8.54 -9.41 4.97
C LEU A 840 10.07 -9.52 4.99
N CYS A 841 10.68 -9.34 6.16
CA CYS A 841 12.11 -9.51 6.36
C CYS A 841 12.54 -10.98 6.22
N ASP A 842 11.75 -11.90 6.79
CA ASP A 842 11.95 -13.34 6.69
C ASP A 842 11.75 -13.80 5.24
N LEU A 843 10.72 -13.28 4.55
CA LEU A 843 10.48 -13.56 3.14
C LEU A 843 11.67 -13.15 2.25
N LEU A 844 12.22 -11.96 2.44
CA LEU A 844 13.42 -11.51 1.69
C LEU A 844 14.64 -12.38 1.99
N ARG A 845 14.81 -12.83 3.23
CA ARG A 845 15.90 -13.72 3.63
C ARG A 845 15.76 -15.08 2.96
N ASP A 846 14.60 -15.70 3.05
CA ASP A 846 14.38 -17.06 2.56
C ASP A 846 14.42 -17.16 1.02
N THR A 847 13.96 -16.11 0.32
CA THR A 847 13.84 -16.13 -1.15
C THR A 847 15.02 -15.50 -1.90
N VAL A 848 15.66 -14.46 -1.34
CA VAL A 848 16.68 -13.67 -2.07
C VAL A 848 18.08 -13.88 -1.52
N TYR A 849 18.26 -13.89 -0.19
CA TYR A 849 19.59 -13.87 0.44
C TYR A 849 20.48 -15.04 0.03
N HIS A 850 19.93 -16.26 -0.08
CA HIS A 850 20.69 -17.45 -0.44
C HIS A 850 21.20 -17.46 -1.90
N VAL A 851 20.55 -16.70 -2.79
CA VAL A 851 20.95 -16.60 -4.20
C VAL A 851 21.98 -15.49 -4.38
N ASP A 852 21.66 -14.28 -3.90
CA ASP A 852 22.56 -13.12 -3.99
C ASP A 852 22.24 -12.12 -2.84
N PRO A 853 23.09 -12.04 -1.80
CA PRO A 853 22.89 -11.12 -0.68
C PRO A 853 22.76 -9.66 -1.12
N LEU A 854 23.40 -9.25 -2.22
CA LEU A 854 23.31 -7.87 -2.72
C LEU A 854 21.91 -7.53 -3.26
N GLN A 855 21.21 -8.52 -3.84
CA GLN A 855 19.85 -8.31 -4.32
C GLN A 855 18.86 -8.10 -3.18
N MET A 856 19.13 -8.61 -1.97
CA MET A 856 18.30 -8.36 -0.80
C MET A 856 18.24 -6.86 -0.51
N SER A 857 19.38 -6.17 -0.53
CA SER A 857 19.46 -4.71 -0.38
C SER A 857 18.80 -3.99 -1.55
N LEU A 858 19.11 -4.37 -2.79
CA LEU A 858 18.53 -3.74 -3.99
C LEU A 858 17.01 -3.87 -4.06
N GLN A 859 16.43 -5.01 -3.66
CA GLN A 859 14.97 -5.20 -3.66
C GLN A 859 14.29 -4.35 -2.57
N GLN A 860 14.93 -4.14 -1.41
CA GLN A 860 14.44 -3.20 -0.41
C GLN A 860 14.43 -1.76 -0.95
N GLU A 861 15.51 -1.34 -1.62
CA GLU A 861 15.57 -0.02 -2.28
C GLU A 861 14.46 0.12 -3.34
N LEU A 862 14.29 -0.92 -4.17
CA LEU A 862 13.32 -0.95 -5.25
C LEU A 862 11.88 -0.85 -4.75
N ILE A 863 11.51 -1.53 -3.66
CA ILE A 863 10.17 -1.40 -3.04
C ILE A 863 9.89 0.05 -2.64
N LEU A 864 10.88 0.73 -2.05
CA LEU A 864 10.74 2.13 -1.62
C LEU A 864 10.62 3.06 -2.83
N TYR A 865 11.43 2.85 -3.88
CA TYR A 865 11.39 3.68 -5.07
C TYR A 865 10.13 3.48 -5.90
N VAL A 866 9.67 2.24 -6.05
CA VAL A 866 8.41 1.94 -6.72
C VAL A 866 7.25 2.61 -5.99
N ALA A 867 7.18 2.49 -4.67
CA ALA A 867 6.14 3.15 -3.89
C ALA A 867 6.21 4.69 -4.02
N ALA A 868 7.40 5.28 -3.96
CA ALA A 868 7.60 6.72 -4.12
C ALA A 868 7.20 7.21 -5.53
N LEU A 869 7.56 6.47 -6.58
CA LEU A 869 7.20 6.81 -7.96
C LEU A 869 5.71 6.65 -8.20
N LEU A 870 5.07 5.57 -7.73
CA LEU A 870 3.61 5.38 -7.82
C LEU A 870 2.83 6.52 -7.15
N ASN A 871 3.31 7.01 -6.00
CA ASN A 871 2.68 8.11 -5.29
C ASN A 871 2.87 9.45 -6.02
N LYS A 872 3.99 9.65 -6.72
CA LYS A 872 4.29 10.86 -7.48
C LYS A 872 3.56 10.90 -8.82
N ASP A 873 3.64 9.80 -9.57
CA ASP A 873 3.08 9.66 -10.90
C ASP A 873 2.64 8.20 -11.16
N LYS A 874 1.32 7.98 -11.10
CA LYS A 874 0.72 6.67 -11.35
C LYS A 874 0.86 6.23 -12.81
N SER A 875 1.02 7.16 -13.75
CA SER A 875 1.10 6.86 -15.19
C SER A 875 2.36 6.07 -15.55
N LEU A 876 3.45 6.22 -14.77
CA LEU A 876 4.70 5.47 -14.96
C LEU A 876 4.52 3.94 -14.88
N PHE A 877 3.48 3.49 -14.17
CA PHE A 877 3.15 2.09 -13.98
C PHE A 877 1.83 1.72 -14.67
N GLU A 878 1.36 2.57 -15.58
CA GLU A 878 0.30 2.17 -16.50
C GLU A 878 0.73 0.90 -17.24
N ASN A 879 -0.21 0.03 -17.58
CA ASN A 879 0.07 -1.22 -18.30
C ASN A 879 0.92 -2.29 -17.54
N ILE A 880 1.31 -2.03 -16.29
CA ILE A 880 2.01 -3.00 -15.42
C ILE A 880 1.06 -3.43 -14.30
N ALA A 881 0.56 -4.66 -14.30
CA ALA A 881 -0.32 -5.15 -13.22
C ALA A 881 0.46 -5.68 -12.02
N ILE A 882 1.54 -6.42 -12.27
CA ILE A 882 2.37 -7.06 -11.25
C ILE A 882 3.81 -6.57 -11.37
N ILE A 883 4.33 -6.04 -10.26
CA ILE A 883 5.70 -5.56 -10.14
C ILE A 883 6.57 -6.73 -9.66
N ARG A 884 7.35 -7.30 -10.58
CA ARG A 884 8.24 -8.42 -10.29
C ARG A 884 9.64 -7.91 -10.00
N LEU A 885 10.04 -7.85 -8.73
CA LEU A 885 11.27 -7.14 -8.32
C LEU A 885 12.53 -7.69 -9.00
N GLY A 886 12.68 -9.02 -9.08
CA GLY A 886 13.82 -9.65 -9.76
C GLY A 886 13.92 -9.26 -11.25
N TRP A 887 12.78 -9.16 -11.94
CA TRP A 887 12.73 -8.78 -13.36
C TRP A 887 12.89 -7.29 -13.60
N PHE A 888 12.42 -6.45 -12.67
CA PHE A 888 12.71 -5.01 -12.69
C PHE A 888 14.22 -4.75 -12.57
N LEU A 889 14.92 -5.48 -11.69
CA LEU A 889 16.38 -5.39 -11.61
C LEU A 889 17.02 -5.83 -12.94
N GLU A 890 16.51 -6.85 -13.62
CA GLU A 890 17.00 -7.25 -14.93
C GLU A 890 16.75 -6.20 -16.01
N ALA A 891 15.56 -5.58 -16.03
CA ALA A 891 15.24 -4.47 -16.94
C ALA A 891 16.23 -3.31 -16.77
N MET A 892 16.58 -2.98 -15.52
CA MET A 892 17.55 -1.93 -15.21
C MET A 892 18.97 -2.31 -15.65
N LYS A 893 19.38 -3.58 -15.52
CA LYS A 893 20.66 -4.06 -16.07
C LYS A 893 20.69 -3.95 -17.60
N LEU A 894 19.62 -4.38 -18.27
CA LEU A 894 19.49 -4.29 -19.73
C LEU A 894 19.59 -2.85 -20.21
N HIS A 895 18.96 -1.91 -19.50
CA HIS A 895 19.02 -0.49 -19.80
C HIS A 895 20.45 0.07 -19.67
N LEU A 896 21.15 -0.24 -18.57
CA LEU A 896 22.53 0.21 -18.35
C LEU A 896 23.49 -0.30 -19.43
N GLU A 897 23.39 -1.58 -19.80
CA GLU A 897 24.23 -2.15 -20.85
C GLU A 897 23.97 -1.50 -22.22
N ALA A 898 22.72 -1.13 -22.52
CA ALA A 898 22.37 -0.38 -23.71
C ALA A 898 22.92 1.05 -23.70
N GLU A 899 22.91 1.73 -22.54
CA GLU A 899 23.53 3.07 -22.37
C GLU A 899 25.05 3.01 -22.58
N GLU A 900 25.74 2.04 -21.99
CA GLU A 900 27.19 1.87 -22.15
C GLU A 900 27.58 1.52 -23.59
N SER A 901 26.80 0.68 -24.27
CA SER A 901 27.02 0.33 -25.68
C SER A 901 26.85 1.54 -26.61
N ARG A 902 25.92 2.46 -26.30
CA ARG A 902 25.76 3.71 -27.05
C ARG A 902 26.93 4.67 -26.81
N ALA A 903 27.47 4.71 -25.59
CA ALA A 903 28.60 5.56 -25.22
C ALA A 903 29.93 5.10 -25.85
N SER A 904 30.13 3.80 -26.07
CA SER A 904 31.34 3.25 -26.71
C SER A 904 31.37 3.39 -28.23
N GLY A 905 30.26 3.79 -28.88
CA GLY A 905 30.17 4.00 -30.33
C GLY A 905 30.17 2.73 -31.17
N GLU A 906 30.25 1.54 -30.57
CA GLU A 906 30.16 0.26 -31.26
C GLU A 906 28.69 -0.14 -31.42
N ARG A 907 28.22 -0.28 -32.68
CA ARG A 907 26.97 -1.02 -32.93
C ARG A 907 27.16 -2.44 -32.40
N VAL A 908 26.28 -2.85 -31.50
CA VAL A 908 26.30 -4.17 -30.88
C VAL A 908 26.35 -5.26 -31.96
N ASP A 909 27.53 -5.84 -32.14
CA ASP A 909 27.67 -7.22 -32.55
C ASP A 909 28.20 -7.91 -31.28
N VAL A 910 27.30 -8.55 -30.52
CA VAL A 910 27.55 -9.26 -29.24
C VAL A 910 28.75 -10.23 -29.33
N ARG A 911 29.23 -10.51 -30.54
CA ARG A 911 30.37 -11.37 -30.89
C ARG A 911 31.75 -10.86 -30.45
N LYS A 912 31.95 -9.56 -30.20
CA LYS A 912 33.31 -8.99 -30.04
C LYS A 912 33.79 -8.69 -28.61
N ILE A 913 32.92 -8.65 -27.61
CA ILE A 913 33.34 -8.36 -26.22
C ILE A 913 33.85 -9.63 -25.50
N GLU A 914 33.45 -10.82 -25.95
CA GLU A 914 33.95 -12.09 -25.39
C GLU A 914 35.23 -12.60 -26.08
N THR A 915 35.58 -12.10 -27.26
CA THR A 915 36.72 -12.62 -28.04
C THR A 915 38.10 -12.13 -27.58
N GLN A 916 38.17 -11.22 -26.61
CA GLN A 916 39.44 -10.84 -25.95
C GLN A 916 39.61 -11.43 -24.53
N ALA A 917 38.76 -12.38 -24.14
CA ALA A 917 38.94 -13.21 -22.94
C ALA A 917 39.24 -14.66 -23.35
N SER A 918 40.33 -14.87 -24.09
CA SER A 918 40.85 -16.21 -24.39
C SER A 918 41.50 -16.82 -23.14
N ASN A 919 40.68 -17.36 -22.24
CA ASN A 919 41.03 -18.35 -21.23
C ASN A 919 39.73 -19.05 -20.76
N GLU A 920 39.40 -20.17 -21.40
CA GLU A 920 38.15 -20.94 -21.23
C GLU A 920 37.91 -21.54 -19.83
N ALA A 921 38.77 -21.25 -18.84
CA ALA A 921 38.62 -21.67 -17.44
C ALA A 921 37.94 -20.61 -16.53
N TYR A 922 37.80 -19.35 -16.96
CA TYR A 922 37.33 -18.24 -16.10
C TYR A 922 35.87 -17.80 -16.34
N VAL A 923 35.19 -18.33 -17.36
CA VAL A 923 33.94 -17.74 -17.90
C VAL A 923 32.65 -18.31 -17.28
N ALA A 924 32.72 -19.28 -16.35
CA ALA A 924 31.50 -19.85 -15.75
C ALA A 924 30.86 -18.98 -14.64
N GLU A 925 31.58 -18.00 -14.07
CA GLU A 925 31.13 -17.27 -12.86
C GLU A 925 31.25 -15.72 -12.94
N ALA A 926 31.66 -15.15 -14.07
CA ALA A 926 31.80 -13.69 -14.20
C ALA A 926 30.42 -13.00 -14.24
N ARG A 927 30.12 -12.14 -13.25
CA ARG A 927 28.93 -11.26 -13.23
C ARG A 927 28.93 -10.34 -14.45
N SER A 928 27.77 -10.13 -15.10
CA SER A 928 27.68 -9.20 -16.24
C SER A 928 28.03 -7.78 -15.80
N LEU A 929 28.64 -6.99 -16.70
CA LEU A 929 29.01 -5.60 -16.43
C LEU A 929 27.81 -4.77 -15.93
N GLY A 930 26.63 -4.96 -16.53
CA GLY A 930 25.39 -4.32 -16.08
C GLY A 930 25.02 -4.65 -14.63
N ALA A 931 25.26 -5.89 -14.17
CA ALA A 931 25.01 -6.28 -12.78
C ALA A 931 25.98 -5.60 -11.81
N CYS A 932 27.28 -5.56 -12.14
CA CYS A 932 28.28 -4.90 -11.31
C CYS A 932 28.03 -3.39 -11.24
N ARG A 933 27.64 -2.78 -12.36
CA ARG A 933 27.24 -1.36 -12.43
C ARG A 933 26.03 -1.05 -11.57
N LEU A 934 24.97 -1.84 -11.67
CA LEU A 934 23.77 -1.67 -10.87
C LEU A 934 24.09 -1.65 -9.36
N GLN A 935 25.00 -2.52 -8.92
CA GLN A 935 25.43 -2.65 -7.52
C GLN A 935 26.31 -1.48 -7.05
N SER A 936 26.99 -0.78 -7.95
CA SER A 936 27.85 0.36 -7.62
C SER A 936 27.13 1.71 -7.59
N LEU A 937 25.95 1.83 -8.19
CA LEU A 937 25.20 3.09 -8.26
C LEU A 937 24.73 3.56 -6.89
N SER A 938 24.75 4.86 -6.64
CA SER A 938 24.12 5.41 -5.43
C SER A 938 22.60 5.16 -5.40
N PRO A 939 21.98 5.13 -4.21
CA PRO A 939 20.53 5.11 -4.03
C PRO A 939 19.76 6.07 -4.97
N SER A 940 20.18 7.33 -5.04
CA SER A 940 19.55 8.35 -5.88
C SER A 940 19.74 8.08 -7.38
N SER A 941 20.91 7.59 -7.80
CA SER A 941 21.16 7.17 -9.18
C SER A 941 20.34 5.93 -9.55
N LEU A 942 20.15 4.99 -8.62
CA LEU A 942 19.31 3.80 -8.82
C LEU A 942 17.83 4.18 -9.01
N LYS A 943 17.31 5.12 -8.21
CA LYS A 943 15.97 5.68 -8.39
C LYS A 943 15.82 6.38 -9.75
N SER A 944 16.82 7.15 -10.17
CA SER A 944 16.83 7.81 -11.48
C SER A 944 16.88 6.79 -12.63
N LEU A 945 17.67 5.73 -12.50
CA LEU A 945 17.72 4.63 -13.47
C LEU A 945 16.37 3.94 -13.59
N LEU A 946 15.69 3.64 -12.48
CA LEU A 946 14.35 3.05 -12.50
C LEU A 946 13.36 3.94 -13.25
N HIS A 947 13.35 5.24 -12.95
CA HIS A 947 12.49 6.19 -13.65
C HIS A 947 12.77 6.21 -15.16
N ARG A 948 14.05 6.28 -15.57
CA ARG A 948 14.44 6.23 -16.99
C ARG A 948 14.03 4.92 -17.68
N THR A 949 14.22 3.79 -16.98
CA THR A 949 13.82 2.46 -17.44
C THR A 949 12.30 2.41 -17.68
N LEU A 950 11.51 3.01 -16.78
CA LEU A 950 10.06 3.14 -16.94
C LEU A 950 9.66 4.12 -18.04
N CYS A 951 10.41 5.20 -18.28
CA CYS A 951 10.07 6.18 -19.31
C CYS A 951 10.54 5.84 -20.74
N SER A 952 11.17 4.68 -20.97
CA SER A 952 11.81 4.34 -22.26
C SER A 952 10.86 4.31 -23.47
N GLU A 953 9.53 4.36 -23.29
CA GLU A 953 8.54 4.52 -24.38
C GLU A 953 8.42 5.98 -24.88
N ASN A 954 8.76 6.98 -24.05
CA ASN A 954 8.48 8.40 -24.31
C ASN A 954 9.60 9.16 -25.06
N LEU A 955 10.56 8.46 -25.66
CA LEU A 955 11.70 9.06 -26.38
C LEU A 955 11.34 9.65 -27.76
N GLU A 956 10.06 9.91 -28.04
CA GLU A 956 9.65 10.69 -29.22
C GLU A 956 9.72 12.21 -29.03
N HIS A 957 9.89 12.74 -27.81
CA HIS A 957 10.05 14.20 -27.63
C HIS A 957 10.97 14.58 -26.45
N THR A 958 12.28 14.60 -26.67
CA THR A 958 13.19 15.48 -25.90
C THR A 958 14.52 15.62 -26.65
N PRO A 959 14.99 16.84 -26.98
CA PRO A 959 16.34 17.00 -27.51
C PRO A 959 17.35 16.66 -26.39
N PRO A 960 18.54 16.15 -26.73
CA PRO A 960 19.56 15.85 -25.74
C PRO A 960 19.98 17.14 -25.04
N HIS A 961 19.87 17.18 -23.71
CA HIS A 961 20.38 18.28 -22.90
C HIS A 961 21.89 18.44 -23.10
N GLY A 962 22.28 19.49 -23.82
CA GLY A 962 23.62 20.04 -23.85
C GLY A 962 23.60 21.52 -23.49
N ARG A 963 24.26 21.86 -22.38
CA ARG A 963 24.82 23.17 -21.98
C ARG A 963 23.88 24.39 -21.98
N GLN A 964 23.60 24.89 -20.76
CA GLN A 964 23.12 26.25 -20.52
C GLN A 964 23.99 27.28 -21.26
N LYS A 965 23.40 28.00 -22.22
CA LYS A 965 23.90 29.31 -22.67
C LYS A 965 22.85 30.37 -22.37
N ARG A 966 23.34 31.45 -21.75
CA ARG A 966 22.62 32.63 -21.26
C ARG A 966 21.81 33.33 -22.36
N PHE A 967 20.69 33.92 -21.93
CA PHE A 967 19.80 34.80 -22.70
C PHE A 967 20.51 36.02 -23.31
N ASN A 968 20.09 36.41 -24.52
CA ASN A 968 19.77 37.80 -24.88
C ASN A 968 18.96 37.87 -26.21
N THR A 969 17.73 38.40 -26.07
CA THR A 969 16.91 39.32 -26.92
C THR A 969 16.86 39.28 -28.47
N PRO A 970 15.77 39.82 -29.08
CA PRO A 970 15.07 39.22 -30.23
C PRO A 970 15.25 39.98 -31.56
N HIS A 971 15.04 39.30 -32.70
CA HIS A 971 14.27 39.83 -33.84
C HIS A 971 14.06 38.84 -35.01
N SER A 972 12.82 38.84 -35.50
CA SER A 972 12.34 38.77 -36.90
C SER A 972 12.36 37.46 -37.73
N ARG A 973 11.12 37.14 -38.17
CA ARG A 973 10.63 36.74 -39.50
C ARG A 973 10.88 35.32 -40.03
N GLU A 974 9.75 34.60 -40.07
CA GLU A 974 9.22 33.77 -41.18
C GLU A 974 10.14 33.52 -42.38
N GLN A 975 10.48 32.25 -42.58
CA GLN A 975 10.52 31.60 -43.89
C GLN A 975 10.56 30.07 -43.69
N SER A 976 9.52 29.38 -44.14
CA SER A 976 9.49 27.92 -44.26
C SER A 976 10.42 27.46 -45.38
N PRO A 977 11.13 26.34 -45.20
CA PRO A 977 11.29 25.45 -46.36
C PRO A 977 11.07 23.97 -46.04
N ALA A 978 10.24 23.37 -46.90
CA ALA A 978 10.28 22.03 -47.47
C ALA A 978 11.00 20.88 -46.72
N LEU A 979 10.18 19.88 -46.38
CA LEU A 979 10.40 18.42 -46.43
C LEU A 979 11.85 17.95 -46.70
N ASN A 980 12.49 17.44 -45.65
CA ASN A 980 13.51 16.40 -45.75
C ASN A 980 13.13 15.27 -44.79
N GLU A 981 12.46 14.24 -45.32
CA GLU A 981 12.37 12.94 -44.68
C GLU A 981 13.76 12.29 -44.69
N GLY A 982 14.52 12.48 -43.62
CA GLY A 982 15.85 11.90 -43.48
C GLY A 982 16.15 11.58 -42.01
N ASN A 983 16.23 10.28 -41.72
CA ASN A 983 16.72 9.66 -40.48
C ASN A 983 15.91 9.91 -39.18
N LYS A 984 14.79 9.17 -39.02
CA LYS A 984 14.39 8.71 -37.68
C LYS A 984 15.36 7.61 -37.23
N PRO A 985 15.91 7.64 -36.00
CA PRO A 985 16.74 6.54 -35.50
C PRO A 985 15.88 5.27 -35.43
N SER A 986 16.33 4.18 -36.05
CA SER A 986 15.64 2.90 -36.00
C SER A 986 15.64 2.38 -34.56
N VAL A 987 14.47 2.28 -33.93
CA VAL A 987 14.30 1.68 -32.60
C VAL A 987 14.75 0.21 -32.67
N ASP A 988 15.63 -0.20 -31.77
CA ASP A 988 15.99 -1.62 -31.60
C ASP A 988 14.80 -2.36 -30.98
N MET A 989 14.01 -3.01 -31.84
CA MET A 989 12.78 -3.69 -31.45
C MET A 989 13.02 -4.87 -30.50
N LEU A 990 14.17 -5.56 -30.62
CA LEU A 990 14.50 -6.67 -29.75
C LEU A 990 14.73 -6.16 -28.32
N TYR A 991 15.49 -5.08 -28.18
CA TYR A 991 15.70 -4.42 -26.90
C TYR A 991 14.37 -3.97 -26.28
N GLN A 992 13.48 -3.34 -27.05
CA GLN A 992 12.18 -2.90 -26.55
C GLN A 992 11.31 -4.07 -26.06
N ARG A 993 11.23 -5.16 -26.84
CA ARG A 993 10.50 -6.38 -26.43
C ARG A 993 11.08 -7.02 -25.18
N GLN A 994 12.41 -7.07 -25.05
CA GLN A 994 13.07 -7.58 -23.85
C GLN A 994 12.74 -6.70 -22.64
N LEU A 995 12.77 -5.37 -22.80
CA LEU A 995 12.45 -4.43 -21.75
C LEU A 995 10.99 -4.57 -21.28
N ASP A 996 10.04 -4.55 -22.20
CA ASP A 996 8.61 -4.65 -21.88
C ASP A 996 8.26 -6.03 -21.29
N GLY A 997 8.91 -7.09 -21.77
CA GLY A 997 8.82 -8.44 -21.20
C GLY A 997 9.32 -8.52 -19.76
N CYS A 998 10.46 -7.89 -19.44
CA CYS A 998 10.99 -7.82 -18.07
C CYS A 998 10.08 -6.98 -17.16
N LEU A 999 9.58 -5.85 -17.64
CA LEU A 999 8.68 -4.98 -16.88
C LEU A 999 7.27 -5.57 -16.72
N GLY A 1000 6.92 -6.59 -17.51
CA GLY A 1000 5.60 -7.20 -17.52
C GLY A 1000 4.52 -6.27 -18.08
N ARG A 1001 4.90 -5.38 -19.01
CA ARG A 1001 3.96 -4.44 -19.63
C ARG A 1001 3.04 -5.14 -20.61
N VAL A 1002 1.76 -4.81 -20.52
CA VAL A 1002 0.72 -5.31 -21.43
C VAL A 1002 -0.25 -4.18 -21.81
N PRO A 1003 -0.82 -4.17 -23.02
CA PRO A 1003 -1.85 -3.20 -23.40
C PRO A 1003 -3.02 -3.15 -22.40
N LYS A 1004 -3.69 -1.99 -22.25
CA LYS A 1004 -4.79 -1.80 -21.28
C LYS A 1004 -5.90 -2.84 -21.39
N THR A 1005 -6.25 -3.22 -22.62
CA THR A 1005 -7.30 -4.19 -22.91
C THR A 1005 -6.80 -5.62 -22.88
N PHE A 1006 -5.52 -5.91 -22.57
CA PHE A 1006 -4.95 -7.26 -22.66
C PHE A 1006 -5.73 -8.30 -21.86
N TYR A 1007 -6.04 -8.03 -20.58
CA TYR A 1007 -6.78 -8.97 -19.75
C TYR A 1007 -8.24 -9.13 -20.21
N GLU A 1008 -8.86 -8.06 -20.71
CA GLU A 1008 -10.19 -8.09 -21.33
C GLU A 1008 -10.16 -8.93 -22.62
N SER A 1009 -9.10 -8.80 -23.41
CA SER A 1009 -8.84 -9.58 -24.62
C SER A 1009 -8.64 -11.05 -24.29
N VAL A 1010 -7.91 -11.40 -23.23
CA VAL A 1010 -7.81 -12.79 -22.75
C VAL A 1010 -9.19 -13.32 -22.33
N TYR A 1011 -9.98 -12.52 -21.61
CA TYR A 1011 -11.35 -12.89 -21.23
C TYR A 1011 -12.23 -13.11 -22.47
N HIS A 1012 -12.14 -12.23 -23.47
CA HIS A 1012 -12.91 -12.32 -24.71
C HIS A 1012 -12.51 -13.53 -25.56
N ILE A 1013 -11.22 -13.84 -25.68
CA ILE A 1013 -10.75 -15.08 -26.31
C ILE A 1013 -11.31 -16.29 -25.57
N LEU A 1014 -11.34 -16.24 -24.24
CA LEU A 1014 -11.86 -17.31 -23.40
C LEU A 1014 -13.38 -17.52 -23.60
N GLU A 1015 -14.16 -16.45 -23.79
CA GLU A 1015 -15.59 -16.54 -24.19
C GLU A 1015 -15.77 -17.32 -25.50
N ARG A 1016 -14.80 -17.23 -26.41
CA ARG A 1016 -14.82 -17.91 -27.73
C ARG A 1016 -14.04 -19.22 -27.77
N SER A 1017 -13.58 -19.71 -26.61
CA SER A 1017 -12.76 -20.93 -26.50
C SER A 1017 -13.38 -21.91 -25.49
N PRO A 1018 -14.34 -22.78 -25.91
CA PRO A 1018 -15.07 -23.68 -25.01
C PRO A 1018 -14.17 -24.63 -24.22
N CYS A 1019 -13.06 -25.05 -24.83
CA CYS A 1019 -12.07 -25.94 -24.22
C CYS A 1019 -11.02 -25.20 -23.37
N GLY A 1020 -11.08 -23.86 -23.29
CA GLY A 1020 -10.10 -23.03 -22.60
C GLY A 1020 -8.86 -22.70 -23.45
N VAL A 1021 -7.88 -22.07 -22.79
CA VAL A 1021 -6.70 -21.50 -23.42
C VAL A 1021 -5.44 -21.97 -22.70
N LEU A 1022 -4.44 -22.45 -23.44
CA LEU A 1022 -3.14 -22.88 -22.91
C LEU A 1022 -2.14 -21.72 -22.91
N ILE A 1023 -1.57 -21.46 -21.74
CA ILE A 1023 -0.43 -20.56 -21.55
C ILE A 1023 0.75 -21.42 -21.14
N MET A 1024 1.68 -21.64 -22.07
CA MET A 1024 2.75 -22.64 -21.94
C MET A 1024 2.19 -24.05 -21.67
N ASN A 1025 2.38 -24.60 -20.48
CA ASN A 1025 1.90 -25.93 -20.11
C ASN A 1025 0.66 -25.90 -19.20
N ASN A 1026 0.10 -24.72 -18.92
CA ASN A 1026 -0.98 -24.54 -17.96
C ASN A 1026 -2.27 -24.11 -18.67
N LEU A 1027 -3.37 -24.83 -18.41
CA LEU A 1027 -4.68 -24.54 -18.99
C LEU A 1027 -5.42 -23.49 -18.14
N LEU A 1028 -5.88 -22.42 -18.78
CA LEU A 1028 -6.91 -21.52 -18.27
C LEU A 1028 -8.28 -22.00 -18.81
N PRO A 1029 -9.10 -22.68 -17.99
CA PRO A 1029 -10.36 -23.22 -18.47
C PRO A 1029 -11.40 -22.11 -18.66
N GLN A 1030 -12.34 -22.28 -19.60
CA GLN A 1030 -13.43 -21.32 -19.80
C GLN A 1030 -14.34 -21.23 -18.58
N ASN A 1031 -14.78 -22.39 -18.10
CA ASN A 1031 -15.49 -22.55 -16.84
C ASN A 1031 -14.55 -23.26 -15.84
N PRO A 1032 -14.38 -22.74 -14.61
CA PRO A 1032 -15.23 -21.78 -13.92
C PRO A 1032 -14.82 -20.29 -14.07
N THR A 1033 -13.83 -19.96 -14.91
CA THR A 1033 -13.27 -18.60 -14.99
C THR A 1033 -14.33 -17.53 -15.32
N LEU A 1034 -15.14 -17.73 -16.37
CA LEU A 1034 -16.19 -16.78 -16.77
C LEU A 1034 -17.36 -16.72 -15.79
N THR A 1035 -17.59 -17.81 -15.04
CA THR A 1035 -18.69 -17.90 -14.07
C THR A 1035 -18.33 -17.26 -12.73
N ASP A 1036 -17.08 -17.34 -12.31
CA ASP A 1036 -16.59 -16.78 -11.04
C ASP A 1036 -16.11 -15.33 -11.15
N MET A 1037 -15.57 -14.94 -12.32
CA MET A 1037 -14.90 -13.66 -12.49
C MET A 1037 -15.64 -12.77 -13.51
N THR A 1038 -15.32 -11.48 -13.49
CA THR A 1038 -15.70 -10.49 -14.51
C THR A 1038 -14.42 -9.99 -15.22
N PRO A 1039 -14.51 -9.43 -16.44
CA PRO A 1039 -13.34 -8.94 -17.16
C PRO A 1039 -12.56 -7.84 -16.41
N TYR A 1040 -13.18 -7.18 -15.45
CA TYR A 1040 -12.59 -6.11 -14.65
C TYR A 1040 -12.12 -6.55 -13.25
N ASP A 1041 -12.26 -7.84 -12.92
CA ASP A 1041 -11.88 -8.36 -11.60
C ASP A 1041 -10.36 -8.51 -11.49
N LEU A 1042 -9.78 -8.04 -10.38
CA LEU A 1042 -8.35 -8.19 -10.13
C LEU A 1042 -7.94 -9.68 -10.09
N ASN A 1043 -8.84 -10.56 -9.63
CA ASN A 1043 -8.57 -12.01 -9.59
C ASN A 1043 -8.28 -12.62 -10.97
N LEU A 1044 -8.94 -12.13 -12.03
CA LEU A 1044 -8.65 -12.57 -13.40
C LEU A 1044 -7.23 -12.17 -13.80
N VAL A 1045 -6.86 -10.90 -13.54
CA VAL A 1045 -5.52 -10.36 -13.79
C VAL A 1045 -4.45 -11.22 -13.09
N VAL A 1046 -4.69 -11.57 -11.83
CA VAL A 1046 -3.77 -12.41 -11.04
C VAL A 1046 -3.60 -13.79 -11.63
N GLU A 1047 -4.69 -14.42 -12.03
CA GLU A 1047 -4.65 -15.78 -12.56
C GLU A 1047 -3.94 -15.83 -13.91
N VAL A 1048 -4.25 -14.91 -14.82
CA VAL A 1048 -3.55 -14.79 -16.11
C VAL A 1048 -2.06 -14.52 -15.89
N GLU A 1049 -1.71 -13.61 -15.01
CA GLU A 1049 -0.30 -13.31 -14.71
C GLU A 1049 0.44 -14.48 -14.05
N ARG A 1050 -0.22 -15.24 -13.17
CA ARG A 1050 0.34 -16.46 -12.58
C ARG A 1050 0.75 -17.45 -13.67
N LEU A 1051 -0.06 -17.58 -14.71
CA LEU A 1051 0.23 -18.45 -15.86
C LEU A 1051 1.39 -17.89 -16.71
N LEU A 1052 1.43 -16.57 -16.92
CA LEU A 1052 2.51 -15.91 -17.66
C LEU A 1052 3.88 -15.94 -16.95
N ARG A 1053 3.94 -16.24 -15.65
CA ARG A 1053 5.22 -16.43 -14.91
C ARG A 1053 6.05 -17.58 -15.46
N GLY A 1054 5.42 -18.59 -16.06
CA GLY A 1054 6.11 -19.71 -16.70
C GLY A 1054 6.93 -19.31 -17.93
N ILE A 1055 6.73 -18.09 -18.45
CA ILE A 1055 7.51 -17.54 -19.56
C ILE A 1055 8.74 -16.81 -18.99
N THR A 1056 9.90 -17.44 -19.16
CA THR A 1056 11.21 -16.97 -18.67
C THR A 1056 12.01 -16.18 -19.71
N ASP A 1057 11.63 -16.21 -20.99
CA ASP A 1057 12.23 -15.33 -22.01
C ASP A 1057 11.40 -14.03 -22.13
N PRO A 1058 11.97 -12.85 -21.78
CA PRO A 1058 11.28 -11.57 -21.88
C PRO A 1058 10.79 -11.24 -23.30
N ALA A 1059 11.59 -11.52 -24.33
CA ALA A 1059 11.21 -11.21 -25.71
C ALA A 1059 10.04 -12.10 -26.16
N TYR A 1060 10.03 -13.37 -25.73
CA TYR A 1060 8.93 -14.28 -26.02
C TYR A 1060 7.65 -13.87 -25.28
N ARG A 1061 7.75 -13.39 -24.04
CA ARG A 1061 6.60 -12.87 -23.29
C ARG A 1061 5.95 -11.71 -24.04
N ALA A 1062 6.73 -10.79 -24.61
CA ALA A 1062 6.19 -9.71 -25.43
C ALA A 1062 5.50 -10.23 -26.71
N LEU A 1063 6.09 -11.19 -27.41
CA LEU A 1063 5.47 -11.83 -28.59
C LEU A 1063 4.16 -12.56 -28.24
N PHE A 1064 4.09 -13.19 -27.07
CA PHE A 1064 2.87 -13.80 -26.56
C PHE A 1064 1.76 -12.76 -26.39
N VAL A 1065 2.08 -11.61 -25.77
CA VAL A 1065 1.13 -10.50 -25.60
C VAL A 1065 0.65 -10.00 -26.97
N GLU A 1066 1.55 -9.79 -27.93
CA GLU A 1066 1.20 -9.41 -29.30
C GLU A 1066 0.26 -10.44 -29.96
N THR A 1067 0.51 -11.73 -29.75
CA THR A 1067 -0.31 -12.83 -30.31
C THR A 1067 -1.73 -12.81 -29.75
N VAL A 1068 -1.88 -12.64 -28.44
CA VAL A 1068 -3.19 -12.49 -27.78
C VAL A 1068 -3.96 -11.31 -28.36
N MET A 1069 -3.31 -10.16 -28.50
CA MET A 1069 -3.97 -8.97 -29.06
C MET A 1069 -4.41 -9.17 -30.50
N VAL A 1070 -3.58 -9.82 -31.34
CA VAL A 1070 -3.94 -10.15 -32.73
C VAL A 1070 -5.16 -11.06 -32.78
N ILE A 1071 -5.20 -12.13 -31.97
CA ILE A 1071 -6.33 -13.06 -31.93
C ILE A 1071 -7.60 -12.36 -31.44
N ALA A 1072 -7.50 -11.54 -30.39
CA ALA A 1072 -8.65 -10.79 -29.87
C ALA A 1072 -9.24 -9.84 -30.91
N VAL A 1073 -8.41 -9.08 -31.63
CA VAL A 1073 -8.87 -8.19 -32.71
C VAL A 1073 -9.54 -8.98 -33.84
N ILE A 1074 -9.04 -10.17 -34.18
CA ILE A 1074 -9.68 -11.04 -35.18
C ILE A 1074 -11.06 -11.49 -34.70
N LEU A 1075 -11.21 -11.92 -33.45
CA LEU A 1075 -12.50 -12.34 -32.89
C LEU A 1075 -13.50 -11.19 -32.70
N GLU A 1076 -13.02 -10.00 -32.29
CA GLU A 1076 -13.86 -8.80 -32.15
C GLU A 1076 -14.48 -8.38 -33.49
N ARG A 1077 -13.72 -8.53 -34.59
CA ARG A 1077 -14.18 -8.20 -35.94
C ARG A 1077 -15.06 -9.28 -36.57
N ASN A 1078 -14.94 -10.54 -36.12
CA ASN A 1078 -15.63 -11.69 -36.69
C ASN A 1078 -16.34 -12.46 -35.57
N GLN A 1079 -17.52 -11.95 -35.15
CA GLN A 1079 -18.28 -12.50 -34.03
C GLN A 1079 -18.86 -13.89 -34.30
N GLU A 1080 -18.76 -14.40 -35.52
CA GLU A 1080 -19.15 -15.76 -35.94
C GLU A 1080 -18.05 -16.81 -35.71
N LEU A 1081 -16.82 -16.38 -35.42
CA LEU A 1081 -15.69 -17.29 -35.20
C LEU A 1081 -15.60 -17.76 -33.73
N SER A 1082 -15.27 -19.03 -33.55
CA SER A 1082 -14.99 -19.65 -32.25
C SER A 1082 -14.00 -20.81 -32.40
N PHE A 1083 -13.21 -21.06 -31.37
CA PHE A 1083 -12.28 -22.19 -31.35
C PHE A 1083 -13.00 -23.49 -30.97
N THR A 1084 -12.63 -24.60 -31.59
CA THR A 1084 -13.20 -25.94 -31.29
C THR A 1084 -12.32 -26.75 -30.33
N GLU A 1085 -11.02 -26.50 -30.35
CA GLU A 1085 -10.03 -27.16 -29.50
C GLU A 1085 -9.42 -26.16 -28.51
N VAL A 1086 -8.57 -26.67 -27.61
CA VAL A 1086 -7.82 -25.84 -26.68
C VAL A 1086 -6.86 -24.94 -27.46
N VAL A 1087 -6.90 -23.63 -27.19
CA VAL A 1087 -6.06 -22.65 -27.89
C VAL A 1087 -4.65 -22.65 -27.28
N ASP A 1088 -3.66 -23.23 -27.97
CA ASP A 1088 -2.24 -23.13 -27.58
C ASP A 1088 -1.52 -22.01 -28.34
N PHE A 1089 -1.33 -20.87 -27.67
CA PHE A 1089 -0.62 -19.72 -28.25
C PHE A 1089 0.82 -20.03 -28.66
N ARG A 1090 1.47 -21.04 -28.04
CA ARG A 1090 2.84 -21.44 -28.42
C ARG A 1090 2.88 -21.96 -29.84
N LEU A 1091 1.89 -22.75 -30.25
CA LEU A 1091 1.81 -23.30 -31.61
C LEU A 1091 1.61 -22.19 -32.64
N VAL A 1092 0.80 -21.17 -32.32
CA VAL A 1092 0.60 -19.99 -33.18
C VAL A 1092 1.93 -19.25 -33.42
N ILE A 1093 2.68 -18.98 -32.34
CA ILE A 1093 3.96 -18.28 -32.44
C ILE A 1093 5.00 -19.13 -33.19
N GLN A 1094 5.09 -20.44 -32.92
CA GLN A 1094 6.00 -21.34 -33.63
C GLN A 1094 5.68 -21.44 -35.12
N SER A 1095 4.40 -21.52 -35.50
CA SER A 1095 3.98 -21.50 -36.90
C SER A 1095 4.35 -20.18 -37.58
N ALA A 1096 4.16 -19.05 -36.90
CA ALA A 1096 4.54 -17.74 -37.42
C ALA A 1096 6.06 -17.61 -37.63
N ILE A 1097 6.88 -18.12 -36.69
CA ILE A 1097 8.35 -18.13 -36.81
C ILE A 1097 8.80 -19.03 -37.97
N LYS A 1098 8.18 -20.21 -38.15
CA LYS A 1098 8.48 -21.10 -39.28
C LYS A 1098 8.16 -20.43 -40.62
N ASP A 1099 6.98 -19.84 -40.74
CA ASP A 1099 6.57 -19.10 -41.94
C ASP A 1099 7.51 -17.93 -42.24
N PHE A 1100 7.94 -17.20 -41.20
CA PHE A 1100 8.94 -16.13 -41.33
C PHE A 1100 10.28 -16.68 -41.81
N ALA A 1101 10.77 -17.79 -41.23
CA ALA A 1101 12.03 -18.41 -41.63
C ALA A 1101 12.02 -18.85 -43.11
N ILE A 1102 10.92 -19.46 -43.55
CA ILE A 1102 10.70 -19.87 -44.95
C ILE A 1102 10.72 -18.65 -45.87
N MET A 1103 9.98 -17.60 -45.52
CA MET A 1103 9.87 -16.39 -46.33
C MET A 1103 11.20 -15.60 -46.43
N HIS A 1104 12.03 -15.66 -45.39
CA HIS A 1104 13.32 -14.97 -45.32
C HIS A 1104 14.53 -15.86 -45.62
N HIS A 1105 14.32 -17.08 -46.12
CA HIS A 1105 15.37 -18.04 -46.48
C HIS A 1105 16.39 -18.30 -45.36
N ILE A 1106 15.92 -18.37 -44.11
CA ILE A 1106 16.76 -18.73 -42.96
C ILE A 1106 16.84 -20.25 -42.91
N ALA A 1107 18.03 -20.83 -43.05
CA ALA A 1107 18.20 -22.29 -43.12
C ALA A 1107 17.62 -23.01 -41.88
N CYS A 1108 16.66 -23.91 -42.10
CA CYS A 1108 16.32 -24.95 -41.14
C CYS A 1108 17.23 -26.14 -41.41
N ASP A 1109 18.16 -26.42 -40.50
CA ASP A 1109 18.99 -27.64 -40.55
C ASP A 1109 18.11 -28.87 -40.26
N GLU A 1110 17.35 -29.35 -41.25
CA GLU A 1110 16.57 -30.59 -41.15
C GLU A 1110 17.39 -31.85 -41.53
N SER A 1111 18.71 -31.74 -41.74
CA SER A 1111 19.54 -32.83 -42.31
C SER A 1111 20.54 -33.51 -41.36
N LYS A 1112 20.27 -33.55 -40.05
CA LYS A 1112 21.10 -34.31 -39.09
C LYS A 1112 20.34 -35.22 -38.13
N GLU A 1113 19.30 -35.90 -38.60
CA GLU A 1113 18.87 -37.16 -37.98
C GLU A 1113 19.72 -38.33 -38.51
N THR A 1114 20.98 -38.41 -38.09
CA THR A 1114 21.79 -39.66 -38.01
C THR A 1114 23.26 -39.33 -37.75
N LYS A 1115 23.61 -39.11 -36.48
CA LYS A 1115 24.84 -39.57 -35.79
C LYS A 1115 24.90 -38.89 -34.43
N LEU A 1116 25.06 -39.67 -33.36
CA LEU A 1116 25.40 -39.18 -32.03
C LEU A 1116 26.63 -38.26 -32.13
N SER A 1117 26.41 -36.96 -32.05
CA SER A 1117 27.44 -35.98 -31.73
C SER A 1117 26.90 -35.10 -30.61
N VAL A 1118 27.63 -35.09 -29.50
CA VAL A 1118 27.42 -34.27 -28.31
C VAL A 1118 26.93 -32.87 -28.70
N PRO A 1119 25.85 -32.34 -28.12
CA PRO A 1119 25.36 -31.01 -28.45
C PRO A 1119 26.46 -29.99 -28.14
N LYS A 1120 26.93 -29.27 -29.16
CA LYS A 1120 27.75 -28.07 -28.96
C LYS A 1120 26.94 -27.12 -28.08
N LYS A 1121 27.50 -26.74 -26.92
CA LYS A 1121 26.90 -25.71 -26.04
C LYS A 1121 26.51 -24.49 -26.89
N PRO A 1122 25.28 -23.98 -26.78
CA PRO A 1122 24.87 -22.81 -27.55
C PRO A 1122 25.69 -21.60 -27.11
N SER A 1123 26.54 -21.08 -28.00
CA SER A 1123 27.02 -19.71 -27.89
C SER A 1123 25.85 -18.79 -28.20
N ARG A 1124 25.67 -17.70 -27.43
CA ARG A 1124 24.56 -16.70 -27.48
C ARG A 1124 23.41 -16.92 -26.47
N ARG A 1125 23.73 -17.07 -25.18
CA ARG A 1125 22.75 -16.91 -24.10
C ARG A 1125 23.32 -16.02 -23.00
N ARG A 1126 22.51 -15.08 -22.48
CA ARG A 1126 22.87 -14.32 -21.27
C ARG A 1126 22.92 -15.29 -20.09
N LEU A 1127 24.07 -15.38 -19.42
CA LEU A 1127 24.29 -16.24 -18.25
C LEU A 1127 23.29 -15.99 -17.10
N SER A 1128 22.66 -14.80 -17.04
CA SER A 1128 21.69 -14.43 -16.00
C SER A 1128 20.31 -15.08 -16.16
N TRP A 1129 19.93 -15.53 -17.35
CA TRP A 1129 18.57 -16.04 -17.61
C TRP A 1129 18.46 -17.53 -17.26
N PRO A 1130 17.29 -18.05 -16.85
CA PRO A 1130 17.10 -19.48 -16.56
C PRO A 1130 17.34 -20.35 -17.79
N GLU A 1131 17.74 -21.61 -17.59
CA GLU A 1131 17.88 -22.59 -18.70
C GLU A 1131 16.49 -22.93 -19.21
N ASN A 1132 16.14 -22.49 -20.43
CA ASN A 1132 14.80 -22.68 -20.95
C ASN A 1132 14.59 -24.07 -21.54
N VAL A 1133 13.42 -24.62 -21.21
CA VAL A 1133 12.59 -25.47 -22.06
C VAL A 1133 12.61 -24.87 -23.47
N ALA A 1134 13.18 -25.57 -24.45
CA ALA A 1134 13.39 -25.05 -25.81
C ALA A 1134 12.09 -24.49 -26.40
N VAL A 1135 12.03 -23.16 -26.57
CA VAL A 1135 10.87 -22.45 -27.14
C VAL A 1135 10.81 -22.67 -28.66
N THR A 1136 11.98 -22.80 -29.30
CA THR A 1136 12.16 -23.10 -30.72
C THR A 1136 13.47 -23.85 -30.95
N ASP A 1137 13.51 -24.78 -31.90
CA ASP A 1137 14.77 -25.45 -32.30
C ASP A 1137 15.70 -24.55 -33.14
N ASN A 1138 15.16 -23.47 -33.74
CA ASN A 1138 15.90 -22.54 -34.59
C ASN A 1138 16.05 -21.14 -33.94
N TRP A 1139 17.08 -20.98 -33.11
CA TRP A 1139 17.36 -19.72 -32.39
C TRP A 1139 17.65 -18.53 -33.31
N GLU A 1140 18.24 -18.76 -34.48
CA GLU A 1140 18.54 -17.68 -35.43
C GLU A 1140 17.26 -17.11 -36.06
N ALA A 1141 16.32 -17.98 -36.44
CA ALA A 1141 15.00 -17.55 -36.92
C ALA A 1141 14.24 -16.77 -35.84
N TYR A 1142 14.23 -17.28 -34.60
CA TYR A 1142 13.60 -16.60 -33.47
C TYR A 1142 14.19 -15.21 -33.21
N ALA A 1143 15.51 -15.09 -33.13
CA ALA A 1143 16.17 -13.81 -32.86
C ALA A 1143 15.84 -12.76 -33.94
N ARG A 1144 15.86 -13.14 -35.22
CA ARG A 1144 15.50 -12.23 -36.32
C ARG A 1144 14.01 -11.87 -36.32
N PHE A 1145 13.13 -12.82 -36.02
CA PHE A 1145 11.70 -12.56 -35.88
C PHE A 1145 11.43 -11.57 -34.73
N ALA A 1146 12.04 -11.79 -33.56
CA ALA A 1146 11.93 -10.91 -32.40
C ALA A 1146 12.55 -9.51 -32.62
N SER A 1147 13.54 -9.38 -33.52
CA SER A 1147 14.07 -8.08 -33.94
C SER A 1147 13.22 -7.35 -34.98
N THR A 1148 12.20 -7.99 -35.57
CA THR A 1148 11.39 -7.40 -36.64
C THR A 1148 10.23 -6.58 -36.06
N PRO A 1149 10.01 -5.32 -36.50
CA PRO A 1149 8.91 -4.49 -36.03
C PRO A 1149 7.52 -5.12 -36.21
N ALA A 1150 6.59 -4.76 -35.33
CA ALA A 1150 5.18 -5.04 -35.48
C ALA A 1150 4.54 -4.07 -36.50
N ASN A 1151 3.40 -4.46 -37.09
CA ASN A 1151 2.53 -3.60 -37.92
C ASN A 1151 3.16 -2.99 -39.18
N ILE A 1152 4.27 -3.54 -39.66
CA ILE A 1152 4.84 -3.23 -40.98
C ILE A 1152 4.49 -4.32 -42.00
N ARG A 1153 4.65 -4.04 -43.29
CA ARG A 1153 4.53 -5.05 -44.34
C ARG A 1153 5.58 -6.14 -44.11
N LEU A 1154 5.15 -7.41 -44.04
CA LEU A 1154 5.98 -8.55 -43.62
C LEU A 1154 6.57 -8.39 -42.20
N GLY A 1155 5.87 -7.66 -41.33
CA GLY A 1155 6.18 -7.57 -39.92
C GLY A 1155 5.64 -8.75 -39.12
N THR A 1156 6.07 -8.86 -37.86
CA THR A 1156 5.66 -9.93 -36.93
C THR A 1156 4.15 -10.14 -36.85
N THR A 1157 3.36 -9.06 -36.80
CA THR A 1157 1.88 -9.14 -36.73
C THR A 1157 1.24 -9.79 -37.95
N SER A 1158 1.83 -9.67 -39.14
CA SER A 1158 1.31 -10.30 -40.37
C SER A 1158 1.44 -11.83 -40.32
N PHE A 1159 2.56 -12.35 -39.81
CA PHE A 1159 2.78 -13.78 -39.63
C PHE A 1159 1.95 -14.35 -38.48
N LEU A 1160 1.82 -13.60 -37.37
CA LEU A 1160 0.94 -13.98 -36.25
C LEU A 1160 -0.53 -14.04 -36.68
N ALA A 1161 -1.00 -13.05 -37.45
CA ALA A 1161 -2.37 -13.03 -37.97
C ALA A 1161 -2.62 -14.21 -38.92
N LYS A 1162 -1.69 -14.50 -39.84
CA LYS A 1162 -1.78 -15.65 -40.74
C LYS A 1162 -1.88 -16.98 -39.98
N ALA A 1163 -1.03 -17.18 -38.98
CA ALA A 1163 -1.05 -18.38 -38.14
C ALA A 1163 -2.35 -18.48 -37.31
N SER A 1164 -2.83 -17.35 -36.79
CA SER A 1164 -4.08 -17.28 -36.01
C SER A 1164 -5.32 -17.61 -36.85
N ILE A 1165 -5.40 -17.07 -38.07
CA ILE A 1165 -6.48 -17.35 -39.03
C ILE A 1165 -6.44 -18.82 -39.45
N ALA A 1166 -5.25 -19.38 -39.73
CA ALA A 1166 -5.12 -20.80 -40.04
C ALA A 1166 -5.69 -21.67 -38.91
N LEU A 1167 -5.37 -21.35 -37.66
CA LEU A 1167 -5.90 -22.06 -36.49
C LEU A 1167 -7.44 -21.92 -36.37
N LEU A 1168 -7.98 -20.72 -36.60
CA LEU A 1168 -9.43 -20.47 -36.55
C LEU A 1168 -10.21 -21.17 -37.67
N LEU A 1169 -9.65 -21.21 -38.89
CA LEU A 1169 -10.28 -21.85 -40.06
C LEU A 1169 -10.25 -23.38 -40.02
N HIS A 1170 -9.44 -23.99 -39.15
CA HIS A 1170 -9.54 -25.42 -38.84
C HIS A 1170 -10.73 -25.75 -37.91
N GLY A 1171 -11.40 -24.75 -37.33
CA GLY A 1171 -12.62 -24.90 -36.51
C GLY A 1171 -13.93 -24.74 -37.30
N THR A 1172 -15.06 -25.03 -36.66
CA THR A 1172 -16.41 -24.86 -37.26
C THR A 1172 -16.93 -23.42 -37.11
N ILE A 1173 -17.44 -22.83 -38.19
CA ILE A 1173 -18.14 -21.53 -38.18
C ILE A 1173 -19.52 -21.72 -37.56
N ASN A 1174 -19.81 -21.05 -36.44
CA ASN A 1174 -21.13 -21.11 -35.81
C ASN A 1174 -22.00 -19.97 -36.34
N LEU A 1175 -22.92 -20.29 -37.25
CA LEU A 1175 -23.82 -19.32 -37.90
C LEU A 1175 -25.14 -19.12 -37.15
N SER A 1176 -25.30 -19.66 -35.93
CA SER A 1176 -26.60 -19.66 -35.22
C SER A 1176 -27.15 -18.27 -34.89
N ASP A 1177 -26.27 -17.27 -34.70
CA ASP A 1177 -26.65 -15.90 -34.31
C ASP A 1177 -26.44 -14.85 -35.44
N VAL A 1178 -26.07 -15.28 -36.65
CA VAL A 1178 -25.82 -14.37 -37.77
C VAL A 1178 -27.15 -14.03 -38.45
N SER A 1179 -27.65 -12.80 -38.24
CA SER A 1179 -28.78 -12.30 -39.04
C SER A 1179 -28.34 -12.16 -40.50
N LYS A 1180 -29.26 -12.44 -41.44
CA LYS A 1180 -28.99 -12.39 -42.90
C LYS A 1180 -28.45 -11.04 -43.40
N GLU A 1181 -28.49 -9.99 -42.59
CA GLU A 1181 -28.00 -8.65 -42.93
C GLU A 1181 -26.48 -8.50 -42.76
N ALA A 1182 -25.81 -9.38 -42.01
CA ALA A 1182 -24.36 -9.28 -41.78
C ALA A 1182 -23.50 -9.81 -42.94
N CYS A 1183 -24.08 -10.55 -43.90
CA CYS A 1183 -23.34 -11.16 -45.01
C CYS A 1183 -23.21 -10.28 -46.28
N CYS A 1184 -23.37 -8.96 -46.17
CA CYS A 1184 -23.17 -8.05 -47.30
C CYS A 1184 -22.34 -6.84 -46.86
N ILE A 1185 -21.02 -6.92 -47.01
CA ILE A 1185 -20.13 -5.88 -47.56
C ILE A 1185 -18.84 -6.60 -47.99
N SER A 1186 -18.64 -6.66 -49.31
CA SER A 1186 -17.45 -7.12 -50.02
C SER A 1186 -16.32 -6.09 -49.97
#